data_AF-A0A3C1KEM1-F1
#
_entry.id   AF-A0A3C1KEM1-F1
#
_cell.length_a   1.000
_cell.length_b   1.000
_cell.length_c   1.000
_cell.angle_alpha   90.00
_cell.angle_beta   90.00
_cell.angle_gamma   90.00
#
_symmetry.space_group_name_H-M   'P 1'
#
loop_
_entity.id
_entity.type
_entity.pdbx_description
1 polymer ?
#
loop_
_entity_poly.entity_id
_entity_poly.type
_entity_poly.pdbx_seq_one_letter_code
_entity_poly.pdbx_strand_id
1 'polypeptide(L)'
;MFQKILVANRGEIAIRAFRAAYEVGARTVAVFPHEDRNSLHRLKADEAYQIGEIGHPVRAYLDVDEIIRVALECGADAIYPGYGFLSENPELAEKAAAHSIAFIGPPASVLEMAGNKVTAKEHAIAAGVPVLRSTEASDDVDALVAQAADIGFPIFAKAVAGGGGRGMRRVEKPEELAPALAEAMREAQSAFGDPRMFLEQAVQRPRHVEVQVLADKTGETVHLFERDCSVQRRHQKVIEIAPAPNLDDEIRQQLHAHAIAFARSIGYENAGTVEFLLETAGPRTGEVVFIEMNPRIQVEHTVTEEVTDVDLVQTQIRVAAGQSLAELGLEQSDIRLRGAALQCRITTEDPTQGFRPDTGTITTYRSPGGAGIRLDGGTTAAGSQVSPHFDSMLAKLTCRGRDFGAAVSRARRALAEFRIRGVATNIPFLQAVLDDASFVAGDVSTSFIDERPQLLRGRESKDRGTKILNWLVDVTVNKPNGENPLTIEPRFKLPTIDLTTDAAPGSRQRLQELGPAGFAAALRAQTALVVTDTTFRDAHQSLLATRVRTKDLVAVAPYVARLTPQLLSVEAWGGATYDVALRFLGEDPWERLDKLRTALPNVAIQMLLRGRNTVGYTPYPAEVTSAFVAEAARSGVDIFRIFDALNDVEQMRPAIEAVLETGTAVAEVAVCYTGDLLDPAEDLYTLDYYLSLADEIVAAGAHVLAIKDMAGLLRP
;
A
#
# COMPACT_ATOMS: atom_id res chain seq x y z
N MET A 1 46.44 0.16 5.98
CA MET A 1 45.18 -0.41 5.49
C MET A 1 45.02 -1.82 6.05
N PHE A 2 43.82 -2.20 6.49
CA PHE A 2 43.54 -3.55 7.01
C PHE A 2 43.54 -4.60 5.89
N GLN A 3 44.04 -5.80 6.17
CA GLN A 3 44.04 -6.94 5.23
C GLN A 3 42.83 -7.85 5.43
N LYS A 4 42.30 -7.93 6.66
CA LYS A 4 41.12 -8.74 6.98
C LYS A 4 40.22 -8.04 8.00
N ILE A 5 38.92 -7.93 7.69
CA ILE A 5 37.91 -7.26 8.52
C ILE A 5 36.81 -8.26 8.88
N LEU A 6 36.58 -8.43 10.18
CA LEU A 6 35.41 -9.14 10.70
C LEU A 6 34.24 -8.18 10.85
N VAL A 7 33.07 -8.55 10.36
CA VAL A 7 31.85 -7.76 10.58
C VAL A 7 31.02 -8.41 11.68
N ALA A 8 30.95 -7.75 12.84
CA ALA A 8 30.22 -8.22 14.02
C ALA A 8 28.73 -7.84 13.93
N ASN A 9 28.09 -8.22 12.82
CA ASN A 9 26.69 -7.90 12.54
C ASN A 9 26.10 -8.90 11.54
N ARG A 10 24.84 -8.65 11.12
CA ARG A 10 24.09 -9.48 10.18
C ARG A 10 23.35 -8.66 9.13
N GLY A 11 22.65 -9.35 8.23
CA GLY A 11 21.68 -8.74 7.33
C GLY A 11 22.31 -7.74 6.36
N GLU A 12 21.60 -6.64 6.09
CA GLU A 12 22.01 -5.68 5.05
C GLU A 12 23.32 -4.97 5.40
N ILE A 13 23.51 -4.56 6.66
CA ILE A 13 24.69 -3.79 7.06
C ILE A 13 25.97 -4.60 7.00
N ALA A 14 25.89 -5.90 7.29
CA ALA A 14 27.01 -6.81 7.08
C ALA A 14 27.40 -6.86 5.61
N ILE A 15 26.42 -7.00 4.71
CA ILE A 15 26.65 -7.00 3.26
C ILE A 15 27.22 -5.65 2.78
N ARG A 16 26.71 -4.54 3.31
CA ARG A 16 27.22 -3.19 3.03
C ARG A 16 28.68 -3.03 3.45
N ALA A 17 29.05 -3.55 4.62
CA ALA A 17 30.42 -3.53 5.12
C ALA A 17 31.35 -4.43 4.28
N PHE A 18 30.89 -5.62 3.88
CA PHE A 18 31.68 -6.49 2.99
C PHE A 18 31.96 -5.84 1.64
N ARG A 19 30.98 -5.12 1.06
CA ARG A 19 31.19 -4.33 -0.17
C ARG A 19 32.29 -3.28 0.01
N ALA A 20 32.22 -2.47 1.07
CA ALA A 20 33.24 -1.46 1.36
C ALA A 20 34.62 -2.08 1.60
N ALA A 21 34.69 -3.17 2.39
CA ALA A 21 35.92 -3.88 2.70
C ALA A 21 36.58 -4.46 1.43
N TYR A 22 35.78 -5.05 0.54
CA TYR A 22 36.27 -5.56 -0.74
C TYR A 22 36.86 -4.45 -1.61
N GLU A 23 36.19 -3.29 -1.69
CA GLU A 23 36.63 -2.15 -2.49
C GLU A 23 37.93 -1.49 -1.97
N VAL A 24 38.23 -1.61 -0.68
CA VAL A 24 39.52 -1.19 -0.10
C VAL A 24 40.57 -2.30 -0.11
N GLY A 25 40.26 -3.47 -0.66
CA GLY A 25 41.17 -4.60 -0.80
C GLY A 25 41.32 -5.49 0.44
N ALA A 26 40.40 -5.42 1.40
CA ALA A 26 40.40 -6.27 2.59
C ALA A 26 39.58 -7.55 2.37
N ARG A 27 40.05 -8.67 2.92
CA ARG A 27 39.25 -9.89 3.08
C ARG A 27 38.19 -9.72 4.16
N THR A 28 37.12 -10.47 4.06
CA THR A 28 35.90 -10.28 4.83
C THR A 28 35.52 -11.52 5.62
N VAL A 29 35.13 -11.33 6.88
CA VAL A 29 34.69 -12.42 7.76
C VAL A 29 33.30 -12.13 8.31
N ALA A 30 32.37 -13.07 8.12
CA ALA A 30 31.03 -13.05 8.70
C ALA A 30 30.94 -13.90 9.97
N VAL A 31 30.05 -13.52 10.88
CA VAL A 31 29.64 -14.33 12.03
C VAL A 31 28.15 -14.61 11.98
N PHE A 32 27.73 -15.81 12.37
CA PHE A 32 26.32 -16.18 12.34
C PHE A 32 25.94 -17.21 13.42
N PRO A 33 24.79 -17.09 14.10
CA PRO A 33 24.22 -18.17 14.90
C PRO A 33 23.59 -19.24 14.01
N HIS A 34 23.29 -20.41 14.57
CA HIS A 34 22.71 -21.51 13.83
C HIS A 34 21.40 -21.14 13.11
N GLU A 35 20.58 -20.27 13.71
CA GLU A 35 19.30 -19.81 13.16
C GLU A 35 19.49 -18.90 11.94
N ASP A 36 20.62 -18.19 11.82
CA ASP A 36 20.92 -17.29 10.69
C ASP A 36 21.82 -17.96 9.63
N ARG A 37 22.02 -19.29 9.70
CA ARG A 37 22.89 -20.05 8.78
C ARG A 37 22.54 -19.91 7.30
N ASN A 38 21.31 -19.53 6.97
CA ASN A 38 20.82 -19.33 5.60
C ASN A 38 20.75 -17.85 5.20
N SER A 39 21.22 -16.95 6.06
CA SER A 39 21.23 -15.50 5.81
C SER A 39 22.19 -15.15 4.69
N LEU A 40 21.79 -14.20 3.83
CA LEU A 40 22.57 -13.85 2.64
C LEU A 40 23.95 -13.28 3.01
N HIS A 41 24.07 -12.57 4.14
CA HIS A 41 25.35 -11.96 4.53
C HIS A 41 26.46 -13.00 4.74
N ARG A 42 26.12 -14.18 5.27
CA ARG A 42 27.06 -15.30 5.43
C ARG A 42 27.70 -15.71 4.09
N LEU A 43 26.92 -15.69 3.01
CA LEU A 43 27.37 -16.08 1.67
C LEU A 43 28.09 -14.94 0.92
N LYS A 44 28.20 -13.75 1.52
CA LYS A 44 28.84 -12.57 0.91
C LYS A 44 30.24 -12.30 1.44
N ALA A 45 30.62 -12.89 2.56
CA ALA A 45 31.98 -12.82 3.09
C ALA A 45 32.89 -13.90 2.49
N ASP A 46 34.20 -13.68 2.53
CA ASP A 46 35.21 -14.66 2.10
C ASP A 46 35.26 -15.87 3.04
N GLU A 47 35.06 -15.64 4.34
CA GLU A 47 35.02 -16.66 5.39
C GLU A 47 33.84 -16.41 6.33
N ALA A 48 33.30 -17.45 6.96
CA ALA A 48 32.19 -17.31 7.89
C ALA A 48 32.27 -18.31 9.05
N TYR A 49 32.03 -17.83 10.28
CA TYR A 49 32.17 -18.62 11.50
C TYR A 49 30.85 -18.64 12.28
N GLN A 50 30.49 -19.82 12.79
CA GLN A 50 29.33 -19.95 13.65
C GLN A 50 29.65 -19.43 15.05
N ILE A 51 28.71 -18.69 15.66
CA ILE A 51 28.83 -18.12 17.02
C ILE A 51 27.64 -18.52 17.91
N GLY A 52 27.89 -18.56 19.21
CA GLY A 52 26.88 -18.75 20.24
C GLY A 52 26.21 -20.14 20.27
N GLU A 53 25.20 -20.26 21.12
CA GLU A 53 24.45 -21.50 21.37
C GLU A 53 23.14 -21.55 20.58
N ILE A 54 22.78 -22.74 20.10
CA ILE A 54 21.51 -22.98 19.39
C ILE A 54 20.34 -22.62 20.31
N GLY A 55 19.35 -21.89 19.79
CA GLY A 55 18.18 -21.39 20.52
C GLY A 55 18.35 -19.98 21.10
N HIS A 56 19.54 -19.39 21.01
CA HIS A 56 19.84 -18.04 21.53
C HIS A 56 20.39 -17.08 20.47
N PRO A 57 19.69 -16.88 19.33
CA PRO A 57 20.23 -16.20 18.15
C PRO A 57 20.64 -14.73 18.37
N VAL A 58 19.82 -13.95 19.08
CA VAL A 58 20.15 -12.53 19.36
C VAL A 58 21.29 -12.42 20.36
N ARG A 59 21.29 -13.27 21.40
CA ARG A 59 22.34 -13.30 22.42
C ARG A 59 23.71 -13.63 21.79
N ALA A 60 23.75 -14.52 20.81
CA ALA A 60 24.98 -14.86 20.11
C ALA A 60 25.66 -13.63 19.48
N TYR A 61 24.90 -12.74 18.83
CA TYR A 61 25.44 -11.49 18.28
C TYR A 61 25.81 -10.43 19.33
N LEU A 62 25.36 -10.60 20.59
CA LEU A 62 25.67 -9.72 21.72
C LEU A 62 26.81 -10.25 22.60
N ASP A 63 27.41 -11.38 22.23
CA ASP A 63 28.47 -12.00 23.02
C ASP A 63 29.84 -11.47 22.57
N VAL A 64 30.40 -10.56 23.38
CA VAL A 64 31.69 -9.92 23.10
C VAL A 64 32.82 -10.94 23.04
N ASP A 65 32.83 -11.93 23.94
CA ASP A 65 33.90 -12.93 24.01
C ASP A 65 33.89 -13.84 22.78
N GLU A 66 32.70 -14.22 22.30
CA GLU A 66 32.58 -14.99 21.06
C GLU A 66 33.05 -14.21 19.83
N ILE A 67 32.72 -12.91 19.73
CA ILE A 67 33.20 -12.07 18.62
C ILE A 67 34.73 -11.95 18.65
N ILE A 68 35.33 -11.71 19.82
CA ILE A 68 36.79 -11.64 19.98
C ILE A 68 37.45 -12.98 19.68
N ARG A 69 36.86 -14.10 20.14
CA ARG A 69 37.33 -15.46 19.83
C ARG A 69 37.43 -15.67 18.33
N VAL A 70 36.37 -15.36 17.57
CA VAL A 70 36.38 -15.51 16.11
C VAL A 70 37.38 -14.55 15.47
N ALA A 71 37.46 -13.30 15.91
CA ALA A 71 38.39 -12.32 15.36
C ALA A 71 39.86 -12.79 15.50
N LEU A 72 40.21 -13.38 16.63
CA LEU A 72 41.51 -14.02 16.87
C LEU A 72 41.72 -15.27 16.01
N GLU A 73 40.73 -16.16 15.95
CA GLU A 73 40.80 -17.43 15.20
C GLU A 73 41.00 -17.19 13.70
N CYS A 74 40.28 -16.23 13.12
CA CYS A 74 40.37 -15.91 11.70
C CYS A 74 41.54 -14.97 11.35
N GLY A 75 42.20 -14.39 12.35
CA GLY A 75 43.26 -13.39 12.17
C GLY A 75 42.77 -12.09 11.54
N ALA A 76 41.67 -11.53 12.06
CA ALA A 76 41.16 -10.23 11.63
C ALA A 76 42.03 -9.09 12.18
N ASP A 77 42.34 -8.10 11.33
CA ASP A 77 43.05 -6.88 11.75
C ASP A 77 42.08 -5.87 12.39
N ALA A 78 40.80 -5.96 12.03
CA ALA A 78 39.79 -5.02 12.50
C ALA A 78 38.39 -5.67 12.62
N ILE A 79 37.58 -5.11 13.52
CA ILE A 79 36.17 -5.45 13.71
C ILE A 79 35.33 -4.23 13.30
N TYR A 80 34.44 -4.43 12.32
CA TYR A 80 33.39 -3.48 11.96
C TYR A 80 32.08 -3.89 12.64
N PRO A 81 31.53 -3.09 13.55
CA PRO A 81 30.35 -3.50 14.29
C PRO A 81 29.02 -3.15 13.60
N GLY A 82 29.04 -2.33 12.53
CA GLY A 82 27.82 -1.85 11.89
C GLY A 82 26.96 -0.98 12.82
N TYR A 83 25.66 -1.27 12.88
CA TYR A 83 24.71 -0.61 13.78
C TYR A 83 23.88 -1.63 14.57
N GLY A 84 23.33 -1.22 15.71
CA GLY A 84 22.70 -2.16 16.65
C GLY A 84 23.69 -3.17 17.22
N PHE A 85 23.21 -4.21 17.90
CA PHE A 85 24.06 -5.20 18.56
C PHE A 85 25.17 -4.56 19.42
N LEU A 86 26.44 -4.85 19.12
CA LEU A 86 27.62 -4.40 19.88
C LEU A 86 28.25 -3.10 19.34
N SER A 87 27.60 -2.40 18.40
CA SER A 87 28.15 -1.18 17.79
C SER A 87 28.33 0.01 18.72
N GLU A 88 27.62 0.02 19.84
CA GLU A 88 27.78 1.04 20.89
C GLU A 88 28.35 0.44 22.19
N ASN A 89 28.88 -0.79 22.14
CA ASN A 89 29.37 -1.48 23.33
C ASN A 89 30.86 -1.13 23.59
N PRO A 90 31.19 -0.45 24.70
CA PRO A 90 32.57 -0.07 25.00
C PRO A 90 33.49 -1.28 25.23
N GLU A 91 32.99 -2.34 25.84
CA GLU A 91 33.74 -3.56 26.17
C GLU A 91 34.29 -4.25 24.92
N LEU A 92 33.53 -4.27 23.81
CA LEU A 92 34.02 -4.80 22.54
C LEU A 92 35.22 -3.99 22.00
N ALA A 93 35.14 -2.67 22.07
CA ALA A 93 36.23 -1.79 21.63
C ALA A 93 37.47 -1.96 22.52
N GLU A 94 37.31 -2.08 23.84
CA GLU A 94 38.40 -2.32 24.79
C GLU A 94 39.08 -3.68 24.57
N LYS A 95 38.29 -4.76 24.47
CA LYS A 95 38.84 -6.11 24.25
C LYS A 95 39.49 -6.23 22.88
N ALA A 96 38.93 -5.62 21.84
CA ALA A 96 39.58 -5.58 20.53
C ALA A 96 40.95 -4.89 20.61
N ALA A 97 41.02 -3.72 21.26
CA ALA A 97 42.27 -2.99 21.47
C ALA A 97 43.29 -3.80 22.29
N ALA A 98 42.86 -4.49 23.35
CA ALA A 98 43.72 -5.37 24.16
C ALA A 98 44.36 -6.52 23.36
N HIS A 99 43.70 -6.93 22.26
CA HIS A 99 44.18 -7.95 21.33
C HIS A 99 44.83 -7.38 20.06
N SER A 100 45.11 -6.07 20.01
CA SER A 100 45.67 -5.38 18.83
C SER A 100 44.79 -5.49 17.57
N ILE A 101 43.48 -5.62 17.75
CA ILE A 101 42.47 -5.62 16.70
C ILE A 101 41.82 -4.24 16.69
N ALA A 102 41.81 -3.57 15.55
CA ALA A 102 41.21 -2.24 15.44
C ALA A 102 39.68 -2.31 15.52
N PHE A 103 39.08 -1.51 16.38
CA PHE A 103 37.63 -1.27 16.36
C PHE A 103 37.33 -0.18 15.33
N ILE A 104 36.51 -0.47 14.32
CA ILE A 104 36.13 0.52 13.29
C ILE A 104 34.95 1.33 13.79
N GLY A 105 35.26 2.31 14.64
CA GLY A 105 34.33 3.20 15.32
C GLY A 105 35.08 4.12 16.28
N PRO A 106 34.38 4.90 17.11
CA PRO A 106 35.01 5.72 18.13
C PRO A 106 35.65 4.87 19.25
N PRO A 107 36.59 5.44 20.03
CA PRO A 107 37.21 4.73 21.14
C PRO A 107 36.22 4.43 22.28
N ALA A 108 36.56 3.45 23.12
CA ALA A 108 35.69 2.99 24.21
C ALA A 108 35.26 4.09 25.18
N SER A 109 36.15 5.03 25.52
CA SER A 109 35.82 6.18 26.37
C SER A 109 34.73 7.08 25.77
N VAL A 110 34.71 7.23 24.45
CA VAL A 110 33.68 7.99 23.73
C VAL A 110 32.37 7.20 23.68
N LEU A 111 32.43 5.88 23.49
CA LEU A 111 31.25 5.02 23.54
C LEU A 111 30.57 5.06 24.92
N GLU A 112 31.37 4.98 26.00
CA GLU A 112 30.86 5.04 27.37
C GLU A 112 30.23 6.42 27.68
N MET A 113 30.89 7.49 27.28
CA MET A 113 30.38 8.85 27.46
C MET A 113 29.08 9.08 26.66
N ALA A 114 29.05 8.69 25.38
CA ALA A 114 27.90 8.93 24.51
C ALA A 114 26.69 8.07 24.89
N GLY A 115 26.93 6.86 25.41
CA GLY A 115 25.87 5.99 25.92
C GLY A 115 25.23 6.48 27.23
N ASN A 116 25.91 7.36 27.98
CA ASN A 116 25.38 7.94 29.20
C ASN A 116 24.72 9.30 28.92
N LYS A 117 23.38 9.31 28.95
CA LYS A 117 22.57 10.50 28.64
C LYS A 117 22.86 11.71 29.53
N VAL A 118 23.28 11.51 30.78
CA VAL A 118 23.60 12.62 31.70
C VAL A 118 24.89 13.28 31.27
N THR A 119 25.97 12.51 31.12
CA THR A 119 27.27 13.03 30.69
C THR A 119 27.22 13.62 29.29
N ALA A 120 26.51 12.97 28.35
CA ALA A 120 26.30 13.53 27.02
C ALA A 120 25.61 14.90 27.07
N LYS A 121 24.61 15.07 27.94
CA LYS A 121 23.93 16.37 28.14
C LYS A 121 24.87 17.42 28.75
N GLU A 122 25.69 17.05 29.73
CA GLU A 122 26.69 17.95 30.33
C GLU A 122 27.71 18.44 29.30
N HIS A 123 28.23 17.54 28.46
CA HIS A 123 29.14 17.88 27.37
C HIS A 123 28.47 18.75 26.29
N ALA A 124 27.18 18.50 25.99
CA ALA A 124 26.42 19.35 25.08
C ALA A 124 26.28 20.78 25.63
N ILE A 125 25.90 20.94 26.89
CA ILE A 125 25.81 22.24 27.56
C ILE A 125 27.18 22.93 27.56
N ALA A 126 28.25 22.22 27.94
CA ALA A 126 29.61 22.77 27.96
C ALA A 126 30.11 23.20 26.57
N ALA A 127 29.66 22.52 25.51
CA ALA A 127 29.95 22.85 24.13
C ALA A 127 29.06 23.96 23.54
N GLY A 128 28.14 24.53 24.34
CA GLY A 128 27.19 25.56 23.88
C GLY A 128 26.09 25.02 22.97
N VAL A 129 25.83 23.71 23.01
CA VAL A 129 24.77 23.05 22.26
C VAL A 129 23.47 23.11 23.08
N PRO A 130 22.37 23.65 22.54
CA PRO A 130 21.10 23.71 23.27
C PRO A 130 20.58 22.31 23.60
N VAL A 131 20.09 22.12 24.82
CA VAL A 131 19.49 20.86 25.29
C VAL A 131 18.08 21.11 25.81
N LEU A 132 17.28 20.05 25.95
CA LEU A 132 15.97 20.15 26.58
C LEU A 132 16.09 20.67 28.02
N ARG A 133 15.32 21.72 28.32
CA ARG A 133 15.19 22.25 29.68
C ARG A 133 14.43 21.23 30.52
N SER A 134 15.00 20.84 31.65
CA SER A 134 14.42 19.86 32.56
C SER A 134 14.69 20.23 34.01
N THR A 135 13.76 19.92 34.92
CA THR A 135 13.99 20.07 36.36
C THR A 135 14.79 18.89 36.93
N GLU A 136 15.29 19.05 38.14
CA GLU A 136 15.66 17.88 38.95
C GLU A 136 14.41 17.05 39.27
N ALA A 137 14.62 15.75 39.49
CA ALA A 137 13.54 14.85 39.87
C ALA A 137 13.15 15.03 41.34
N SER A 138 11.85 15.11 41.61
CA SER A 138 11.29 15.28 42.96
C SER A 138 9.96 14.54 43.10
N ASP A 139 9.61 14.16 44.31
CA ASP A 139 8.27 13.69 44.70
C ASP A 139 7.39 14.82 45.29
N ASP A 140 7.91 16.04 45.36
CA ASP A 140 7.20 17.23 45.80
C ASP A 140 6.56 17.97 44.61
N VAL A 141 5.23 17.96 44.57
CA VAL A 141 4.43 18.62 43.53
C VAL A 141 4.65 20.13 43.53
N ASP A 142 4.71 20.77 44.70
CA ASP A 142 4.84 22.22 44.80
C ASP A 142 6.23 22.67 44.34
N ALA A 143 7.27 21.89 44.65
CA ALA A 143 8.63 22.13 44.17
C ALA A 143 8.75 22.05 42.65
N LEU A 144 8.09 21.07 42.02
CA LEU A 144 8.07 20.93 40.56
C LEU A 144 7.26 22.05 39.90
N VAL A 145 6.11 22.42 40.46
CA VAL A 145 5.27 23.53 39.95
C VAL A 145 6.04 24.85 40.00
N ALA A 146 6.81 25.12 41.06
CA ALA A 146 7.62 26.33 41.17
C ALA A 146 8.71 26.42 40.08
N GLN A 147 9.29 25.28 39.68
CA GLN A 147 10.33 25.22 38.65
C GLN A 147 9.78 25.21 37.22
N ALA A 148 8.47 24.97 37.03
CA ALA A 148 7.85 24.88 35.71
C ALA A 148 7.92 26.19 34.90
N ALA A 149 7.95 27.34 35.58
CA ALA A 149 8.02 28.66 34.95
C ALA A 149 9.31 28.86 34.14
N ASP A 150 10.42 28.29 34.60
CA ASP A 150 11.73 28.41 33.94
C ASP A 150 11.83 27.58 32.65
N ILE A 151 11.01 26.52 32.54
CA ILE A 151 10.91 25.67 31.33
C ILE A 151 9.98 26.31 30.30
N GLY A 152 8.82 26.79 30.76
CA GLY A 152 7.75 27.34 29.91
C GLY A 152 6.90 26.25 29.24
N PHE A 153 5.58 26.47 29.23
CA PHE A 153 4.59 25.54 28.68
C PHE A 153 4.54 25.54 27.13
N PRO A 154 4.19 24.42 26.49
CA PRO A 154 3.84 23.13 27.10
C PRO A 154 5.05 22.35 27.63
N ILE A 155 4.80 21.48 28.63
CA ILE A 155 5.81 20.63 29.28
C ILE A 155 5.33 19.18 29.39
N PHE A 156 6.27 18.25 29.48
CA PHE A 156 6.01 16.88 29.90
C PHE A 156 6.35 16.70 31.37
N ALA A 157 5.42 16.15 32.14
CA ALA A 157 5.69 15.56 33.45
C ALA A 157 6.02 14.07 33.25
N LYS A 158 7.23 13.64 33.63
CA LYS A 158 7.74 12.28 33.40
C LYS A 158 8.23 11.64 34.70
N ALA A 159 7.89 10.37 34.92
CA ALA A 159 8.41 9.59 36.04
C ALA A 159 9.87 9.17 35.82
N VAL A 160 10.67 9.16 36.89
CA VAL A 160 12.07 8.70 36.83
C VAL A 160 12.17 7.22 36.45
N ALA A 161 11.30 6.39 37.02
CA ALA A 161 11.25 4.95 36.78
C ALA A 161 10.25 4.55 35.65
N GLY A 162 9.72 5.54 34.91
CA GLY A 162 8.65 5.33 33.93
C GLY A 162 9.12 4.65 32.63
N GLY A 163 8.41 3.61 32.20
CA GLY A 163 8.63 2.92 30.92
C GLY A 163 7.33 2.63 30.18
N GLY A 164 7.35 2.65 28.84
CA GLY A 164 6.22 2.26 28.00
C GLY A 164 5.04 3.24 27.94
N GLY A 165 5.28 4.54 28.19
CA GLY A 165 4.24 5.58 28.16
C GLY A 165 3.43 5.72 29.45
N ARG A 166 3.73 4.92 30.47
CA ARG A 166 3.15 5.00 31.82
C ARG A 166 3.92 5.99 32.68
N GLY A 167 3.21 6.82 33.45
CA GLY A 167 3.82 7.88 34.25
C GLY A 167 4.36 9.06 33.44
N MET A 168 3.81 9.33 32.25
CA MET A 168 4.08 10.54 31.47
C MET A 168 2.78 11.28 31.16
N ARG A 169 2.79 12.61 31.30
CA ARG A 169 1.66 13.49 30.94
C ARG A 169 2.18 14.73 30.24
N ARG A 170 1.54 15.10 29.13
CA ARG A 170 1.74 16.41 28.49
C ARG A 170 0.80 17.41 29.17
N VAL A 171 1.34 18.55 29.57
CA VAL A 171 0.62 19.61 30.27
C VAL A 171 0.72 20.87 29.42
N GLU A 172 -0.42 21.42 29.00
CA GLU A 172 -0.47 22.59 28.11
C GLU A 172 -0.45 23.89 28.89
N LYS A 173 -1.01 23.89 30.11
CA LYS A 173 -1.18 25.10 30.92
C LYS A 173 -0.75 24.93 32.38
N PRO A 174 -0.32 26.00 33.05
CA PRO A 174 0.07 25.98 34.46
C PRO A 174 -0.96 25.34 35.40
N GLU A 175 -2.24 25.65 35.22
CA GLU A 175 -3.34 25.15 36.05
C GLU A 175 -3.56 23.63 35.97
N GLU A 176 -3.06 22.98 34.92
CA GLU A 176 -3.18 21.53 34.69
C GLU A 176 -2.04 20.73 35.36
N LEU A 177 -0.96 21.40 35.77
CA LEU A 177 0.29 20.74 36.18
C LEU A 177 0.18 19.98 37.50
N ALA A 178 -0.31 20.62 38.56
CA ALA A 178 -0.39 19.99 39.88
C ALA A 178 -1.30 18.74 39.88
N PRO A 179 -2.52 18.76 39.28
CA PRO A 179 -3.34 17.55 39.14
C PRO A 179 -2.65 16.45 38.34
N ALA A 180 -1.99 16.80 37.22
CA ALA A 180 -1.31 15.84 36.36
C ALA A 180 -0.12 15.17 37.05
N LEU A 181 0.68 15.93 37.81
CA LEU A 181 1.78 15.40 38.62
C LEU A 181 1.26 14.45 39.69
N ALA A 182 0.25 14.84 40.46
CA ALA A 182 -0.28 13.98 41.53
C ALA A 182 -0.84 12.65 40.99
N GLU A 183 -1.47 12.65 39.80
CA GLU A 183 -1.91 11.43 39.15
C GLU A 183 -0.74 10.57 38.66
N ALA A 184 0.21 11.18 37.94
CA ALA A 184 1.36 10.47 37.40
C ALA A 184 2.27 9.88 38.49
N MET A 185 2.44 10.58 39.62
CA MET A 185 3.16 10.09 40.80
C MET A 185 2.50 8.85 41.41
N ARG A 186 1.16 8.83 41.53
CA ARG A 186 0.42 7.64 42.01
C ARG A 186 0.58 6.45 41.07
N GLU A 187 0.49 6.70 39.75
CA GLU A 187 0.69 5.68 38.73
C GLU A 187 2.13 5.12 38.80
N ALA A 188 3.13 6.01 38.89
CA ALA A 188 4.54 5.63 38.98
C ALA A 188 4.85 4.83 40.25
N GLN A 189 4.34 5.27 41.41
CA GLN A 189 4.44 4.54 42.65
C GLN A 189 3.83 3.13 42.55
N SER A 190 2.64 3.02 41.97
CA SER A 190 1.94 1.74 41.87
C SER A 190 2.60 0.79 40.87
N ALA A 191 3.16 1.31 39.77
CA ALA A 191 3.71 0.50 38.70
C ALA A 191 5.20 0.16 38.90
N PHE A 192 5.96 1.09 39.49
CA PHE A 192 7.44 1.05 39.52
C PHE A 192 8.03 1.25 40.93
N GLY A 193 7.21 1.57 41.94
CA GLY A 193 7.66 1.75 43.33
C GLY A 193 8.41 3.06 43.61
N ASP A 194 8.58 3.93 42.61
CA ASP A 194 9.25 5.24 42.71
C ASP A 194 8.29 6.34 42.24
N PRO A 195 7.88 7.27 43.12
CA PRO A 195 6.93 8.33 42.78
C PRO A 195 7.63 9.54 42.15
N ARG A 196 8.96 9.60 42.09
CA ARG A 196 9.68 10.81 41.68
C ARG A 196 9.40 11.15 40.21
N MET A 197 9.15 12.43 39.98
CA MET A 197 8.85 13.01 38.67
C MET A 197 9.85 14.11 38.34
N PHE A 198 10.07 14.36 37.06
CA PHE A 198 10.74 15.56 36.57
C PHE A 198 9.88 16.21 35.48
N LEU A 199 10.06 17.52 35.30
CA LEU A 199 9.44 18.26 34.20
C LEU A 199 10.45 18.44 33.09
N GLU A 200 10.00 18.36 31.85
CA GLU A 200 10.84 18.57 30.67
C GLU A 200 10.07 19.37 29.62
N GLN A 201 10.79 20.22 28.91
CA GLN A 201 10.26 20.95 27.76
C GLN A 201 9.55 20.03 26.76
N ALA A 202 8.28 20.32 26.43
CA ALA A 202 7.59 19.63 25.35
C ALA A 202 7.84 20.31 24.01
N VAL A 203 8.55 19.64 23.11
CA VAL A 203 8.77 20.15 21.75
C VAL A 203 7.50 19.94 20.92
N GLN A 204 6.95 21.01 20.37
CA GLN A 204 5.68 20.96 19.64
C GLN A 204 5.88 20.61 18.16
N ARG A 205 5.10 19.62 17.70
CA ARG A 205 5.14 19.08 16.34
C ARG A 205 6.60 18.91 15.85
N PRO A 206 7.47 18.22 16.61
CA PRO A 206 8.90 18.30 16.36
C PRO A 206 9.26 17.65 15.02
N ARG A 207 10.24 18.24 14.35
CA ARG A 207 11.03 17.51 13.34
C ARG A 207 12.20 16.85 14.04
N HIS A 208 12.42 15.57 13.75
CA HIS A 208 13.63 14.87 14.17
C HIS A 208 14.66 15.08 13.07
N VAL A 209 15.65 15.94 13.33
CA VAL A 209 16.70 16.29 12.38
C VAL A 209 18.03 15.86 12.96
N GLU A 210 18.89 15.27 12.15
CA GLU A 210 20.15 14.72 12.61
C GLU A 210 21.28 15.09 11.65
N VAL A 211 22.50 15.23 12.17
CA VAL A 211 23.65 15.66 11.39
C VAL A 211 24.69 14.56 11.35
N GLN A 212 25.08 14.16 10.14
CA GLN A 212 26.18 13.21 9.94
C GLN A 212 27.50 13.90 10.21
N VAL A 213 28.32 13.30 11.08
CA VAL A 213 29.67 13.77 11.39
C VAL A 213 30.70 12.70 11.00
N LEU A 214 31.86 13.16 10.53
CA LEU A 214 33.08 12.37 10.38
C LEU A 214 34.21 13.08 11.13
N ALA A 215 34.95 12.34 11.94
CA ALA A 215 36.15 12.84 12.60
C ALA A 215 37.32 11.87 12.42
N ASP A 216 38.54 12.38 12.29
CA ASP A 216 39.75 11.55 12.23
C ASP A 216 40.61 11.66 13.50
N LYS A 217 41.69 10.88 13.53
CA LYS A 217 42.65 10.83 14.65
C LYS A 217 43.45 12.12 14.86
N THR A 218 43.42 13.05 13.90
CA THR A 218 44.08 14.35 14.01
C THR A 218 43.21 15.36 14.77
N GLY A 219 41.94 15.04 15.00
CA GLY A 219 40.94 15.91 15.61
C GLY A 219 40.17 16.77 14.60
N GLU A 220 40.46 16.63 13.30
CA GLU A 220 39.66 17.25 12.25
C GLU A 220 38.26 16.61 12.22
N THR A 221 37.24 17.45 12.03
CA THR A 221 35.83 17.04 12.11
C THR A 221 35.03 17.81 11.08
N VAL A 222 34.27 17.08 10.25
CA VAL A 222 33.40 17.64 9.21
C VAL A 222 31.99 17.10 9.34
N HIS A 223 31.01 17.87 8.84
CA HIS A 223 29.63 17.40 8.69
C HIS A 223 29.32 17.05 7.23
N LEU A 224 28.48 16.03 7.02
CA LEU A 224 27.94 15.63 5.71
C LEU A 224 26.47 16.02 5.59
N PHE A 225 26.17 17.25 6.02
CA PHE A 225 24.80 17.81 6.11
C PHE A 225 23.88 17.02 7.05
N GLU A 226 22.60 17.39 7.02
CA GLU A 226 21.54 16.85 7.85
C GLU A 226 20.64 15.85 7.12
N ARG A 227 19.96 15.02 7.91
CA ARG A 227 18.84 14.18 7.50
C ARG A 227 17.61 14.54 8.29
N ASP A 228 16.45 14.47 7.65
CA ASP A 228 15.15 14.52 8.31
C ASP A 228 14.61 13.10 8.50
N CYS A 229 14.46 12.70 9.75
CA CYS A 229 14.00 11.39 10.19
C CYS A 229 12.65 11.49 10.92
N SER A 230 11.87 12.53 10.63
CA SER A 230 10.62 12.84 11.32
C SER A 230 9.50 11.86 10.99
N VAL A 231 9.54 11.18 9.84
CA VAL A 231 8.49 10.20 9.50
C VAL A 231 8.70 8.93 10.32
N GLN A 232 8.02 8.89 11.47
CA GLN A 232 8.18 7.87 12.50
C GLN A 232 6.86 7.22 12.88
N ARG A 233 6.93 5.96 13.33
CA ARG A 233 5.82 5.26 13.96
C ARG A 233 6.28 4.75 15.32
N ARG A 234 5.60 5.14 16.41
CA ARG A 234 5.97 4.74 17.78
C ARG A 234 7.47 4.95 18.07
N HIS A 235 7.99 6.12 17.68
CA HIS A 235 9.40 6.50 17.81
C HIS A 235 10.41 5.68 16.98
N GLN A 236 9.93 4.87 16.01
CA GLN A 236 10.78 4.18 15.05
C GLN A 236 10.77 4.90 13.71
N LYS A 237 11.95 5.21 13.17
CA LYS A 237 12.14 5.84 11.85
C LYS A 237 11.65 4.90 10.73
N VAL A 238 10.87 5.45 9.81
CA VAL A 238 10.24 4.71 8.69
C VAL A 238 10.76 5.20 7.34
N ILE A 239 10.82 6.52 7.16
CA ILE A 239 11.34 7.18 5.96
C ILE A 239 12.28 8.29 6.40
N GLU A 240 13.48 8.30 5.85
CA GLU A 240 14.51 9.29 6.12
C GLU A 240 14.87 10.04 4.83
N ILE A 241 15.12 11.34 4.93
CA ILE A 241 15.30 12.26 3.79
C ILE A 241 16.60 13.05 3.97
N ALA A 242 17.37 13.23 2.90
CA ALA A 242 18.54 14.11 2.88
C ALA A 242 18.51 15.02 1.63
N PRO A 243 18.78 16.34 1.73
CA PRO A 243 18.79 17.12 2.97
C PRO A 243 17.39 17.19 3.60
N ALA A 244 17.25 17.85 4.75
CA ALA A 244 15.94 18.11 5.34
C ALA A 244 15.11 19.08 4.44
N PRO A 245 13.91 18.69 3.97
CA PRO A 245 13.12 19.54 3.07
C PRO A 245 12.61 20.79 3.78
N ASN A 246 12.56 21.93 3.09
CA ASN A 246 12.08 23.22 3.62
C ASN A 246 12.70 23.65 4.96
N LEU A 247 13.95 23.24 5.23
CA LEU A 247 14.68 23.70 6.41
C LEU A 247 15.33 25.05 6.10
N ASP A 248 15.12 26.04 6.96
CA ASP A 248 15.73 27.36 6.87
C ASP A 248 17.27 27.25 6.92
N ASP A 249 17.94 28.05 6.09
CA ASP A 249 19.39 27.99 5.94
C ASP A 249 20.13 28.39 7.23
N GLU A 250 19.59 29.33 8.02
CA GLU A 250 20.18 29.74 9.28
C GLU A 250 20.11 28.61 10.31
N ILE A 251 18.94 27.98 10.45
CA ILE A 251 18.74 26.82 11.32
C ILE A 251 19.65 25.66 10.88
N ARG A 252 19.79 25.44 9.56
CA ARG A 252 20.67 24.41 9.02
C ARG A 252 22.12 24.64 9.45
N GLN A 253 22.64 25.85 9.32
CA GLN A 253 24.00 26.18 9.74
C GLN A 253 24.19 26.02 11.25
N GLN A 254 23.19 26.39 12.05
CA GLN A 254 23.21 26.18 13.51
C GLN A 254 23.31 24.69 13.86
N LEU A 255 22.48 23.83 13.25
CA LEU A 255 22.54 22.38 13.45
C LEU A 255 23.92 21.81 13.14
N HIS A 256 24.51 22.22 12.01
CA HIS A 256 25.85 21.76 11.60
C HIS A 256 26.93 22.21 12.58
N ALA A 257 26.89 23.48 13.00
CA ALA A 257 27.83 24.03 13.98
C ALA A 257 27.70 23.34 15.34
N HIS A 258 26.47 23.09 15.81
CA HIS A 258 26.23 22.38 17.06
C HIS A 258 26.73 20.93 17.01
N ALA A 259 26.50 20.22 15.91
CA ALA A 259 26.98 18.85 15.74
C ALA A 259 28.51 18.76 15.76
N ILE A 260 29.20 19.67 15.07
CA ILE A 260 30.67 19.76 15.09
C ILE A 260 31.18 20.12 16.48
N ALA A 261 30.56 21.11 17.14
CA ALA A 261 30.96 21.53 18.48
C ALA A 261 30.83 20.39 19.49
N PHE A 262 29.73 19.63 19.43
CA PHE A 262 29.52 18.44 20.26
C PHE A 262 30.58 17.36 19.98
N ALA A 263 30.77 16.99 18.72
CA ALA A 263 31.75 15.96 18.35
C ALA A 263 33.18 16.32 18.79
N ARG A 264 33.57 17.60 18.67
CA ARG A 264 34.88 18.08 19.13
C ARG A 264 35.01 18.07 20.66
N SER A 265 33.95 18.40 21.40
CA SER A 265 34.02 18.48 22.87
C SER A 265 34.27 17.13 23.54
N ILE A 266 33.98 16.04 22.83
CA ILE A 266 34.14 14.66 23.29
C ILE A 266 35.35 13.96 22.66
N GLY A 267 36.12 14.64 21.81
CA GLY A 267 37.22 14.03 21.06
C GLY A 267 36.75 12.87 20.17
N TYR A 268 35.64 13.09 19.44
CA TYR A 268 35.04 12.05 18.61
C TYR A 268 35.98 11.56 17.50
N GLU A 269 35.84 10.29 17.12
CA GLU A 269 36.55 9.66 16.00
C GLU A 269 35.56 8.83 15.17
N ASN A 270 35.83 8.71 13.88
CA ASN A 270 35.07 7.90 12.92
C ASN A 270 33.71 8.53 12.54
N ALA A 271 32.75 7.74 12.06
CA ALA A 271 31.42 8.22 11.69
C ALA A 271 30.44 8.14 12.87
N GLY A 272 29.72 9.24 13.09
CA GLY A 272 28.68 9.34 14.10
C GLY A 272 27.58 10.29 13.66
N THR A 273 26.46 10.28 14.38
CA THR A 273 25.34 11.17 14.09
C THR A 273 24.88 11.88 15.36
N VAL A 274 24.71 13.19 15.28
CA VAL A 274 24.16 14.02 16.37
C VAL A 274 22.69 14.30 16.06
N GLU A 275 21.79 13.91 16.96
CA GLU A 275 20.34 14.01 16.76
C GLU A 275 19.73 15.20 17.52
N PHE A 276 18.80 15.88 16.88
CA PHE A 276 18.11 17.06 17.38
C PHE A 276 16.59 16.97 17.19
N LEU A 277 15.84 17.63 18.07
CA LEU A 277 14.45 18.01 17.80
C LEU A 277 14.42 19.48 17.40
N LEU A 278 13.69 19.78 16.33
CA LEU A 278 13.36 21.13 15.88
C LEU A 278 11.88 21.40 16.13
N GLU A 279 11.55 22.42 16.92
CA GLU A 279 10.16 22.84 17.14
C GLU A 279 9.62 23.58 15.90
N THR A 280 8.51 23.10 15.32
CA THR A 280 7.92 23.71 14.10
C THR A 280 6.57 24.37 14.33
N ALA A 281 6.10 24.43 15.57
CA ALA A 281 4.84 25.06 15.94
C ALA A 281 4.93 25.68 17.34
N GLY A 282 4.17 26.76 17.58
CA GLY A 282 4.11 27.41 18.88
C GLY A 282 5.19 28.48 19.11
N PRO A 283 5.34 28.98 20.34
CA PRO A 283 6.14 30.18 20.64
C PRO A 283 7.65 30.00 20.44
N ARG A 284 8.14 28.75 20.41
CA ARG A 284 9.55 28.38 20.25
C ARG A 284 9.86 27.85 18.84
N THR A 285 9.02 28.17 17.85
CA THR A 285 9.23 27.72 16.46
C THR A 285 10.63 28.15 15.99
N GLY A 286 11.41 27.18 15.51
CA GLY A 286 12.80 27.39 15.09
C GLY A 286 13.85 26.99 16.14
N GLU A 287 13.46 26.73 17.39
CA GLU A 287 14.39 26.23 18.41
C GLU A 287 14.81 24.79 18.11
N VAL A 288 16.12 24.55 18.12
CA VAL A 288 16.74 23.23 18.02
C VAL A 288 17.25 22.79 19.37
N VAL A 289 17.06 21.52 19.72
CA VAL A 289 17.54 20.94 20.98
C VAL A 289 18.18 19.57 20.73
N PHE A 290 19.36 19.35 21.30
CA PHE A 290 20.07 18.09 21.27
C PHE A 290 19.29 17.00 22.02
N ILE A 291 19.28 15.79 21.46
CA ILE A 291 18.68 14.60 22.06
C ILE A 291 19.78 13.64 22.50
N GLU A 292 20.57 13.19 21.53
CA GLU A 292 21.58 12.17 21.72
C GLU A 292 22.58 12.18 20.56
N MET A 293 23.68 11.45 20.73
CA MET A 293 24.58 11.10 19.65
C MET A 293 24.56 9.59 19.48
N ASN A 294 24.45 9.14 18.24
CA ASN A 294 24.66 7.76 17.86
C ASN A 294 26.13 7.62 17.46
N PRO A 295 27.00 7.02 18.29
CA PRO A 295 28.44 6.98 18.05
C PRO A 295 28.83 5.86 17.05
N ARG A 296 28.08 5.75 15.95
CA ARG A 296 28.18 4.69 14.94
C ARG A 296 27.53 5.12 13.63
N ILE A 297 27.65 4.26 12.61
CA ILE A 297 26.84 4.36 11.39
C ILE A 297 25.35 4.17 11.72
N GLN A 298 24.46 4.72 10.89
CA GLN A 298 23.01 4.56 11.00
C GLN A 298 22.44 3.87 9.75
N VAL A 299 21.21 3.35 9.85
CA VAL A 299 20.54 2.62 8.76
C VAL A 299 20.37 3.54 7.52
N GLU A 300 20.05 4.79 7.80
CA GLU A 300 19.77 5.92 6.90
C GLU A 300 21.02 6.60 6.33
N HIS A 301 22.23 6.12 6.63
CA HIS A 301 23.47 6.69 6.07
C HIS A 301 23.45 6.79 4.53
N THR A 302 22.72 5.88 3.87
CA THR A 302 22.66 5.81 2.40
C THR A 302 22.06 7.06 1.76
N VAL A 303 21.14 7.79 2.42
CA VAL A 303 20.62 9.04 1.84
C VAL A 303 21.69 10.12 1.85
N THR A 304 22.56 10.13 2.86
CA THR A 304 23.71 11.04 2.92
C THR A 304 24.71 10.71 1.83
N GLU A 305 25.09 9.44 1.66
CA GLU A 305 26.00 9.03 0.57
C GLU A 305 25.47 9.43 -0.82
N GLU A 306 24.17 9.27 -1.07
CA GLU A 306 23.56 9.65 -2.35
C GLU A 306 23.61 11.16 -2.64
N VAL A 307 23.55 12.00 -1.61
CA VAL A 307 23.57 13.46 -1.78
C VAL A 307 24.94 14.10 -1.61
N THR A 308 25.93 13.40 -1.05
CA THR A 308 27.29 13.92 -0.89
C THR A 308 28.32 13.24 -1.79
N ASP A 309 28.02 12.04 -2.29
CA ASP A 309 28.97 11.16 -3.00
C ASP A 309 30.15 10.69 -2.13
N VAL A 310 29.99 10.75 -0.81
CA VAL A 310 30.96 10.25 0.16
C VAL A 310 30.51 8.86 0.61
N ASP A 311 31.33 7.85 0.33
CA ASP A 311 31.11 6.50 0.87
C ASP A 311 31.50 6.48 2.36
N LEU A 312 30.48 6.47 3.23
CA LEU A 312 30.65 6.56 4.67
C LEU A 312 31.35 5.33 5.21
N VAL A 313 30.95 4.12 4.81
CA VAL A 313 31.52 2.88 5.36
C VAL A 313 32.97 2.70 4.93
N GLN A 314 33.32 3.04 3.69
CA GLN A 314 34.70 3.06 3.22
C GLN A 314 35.53 4.08 4.01
N THR A 315 34.97 5.26 4.23
CA THR A 315 35.62 6.32 5.02
C THR A 315 35.86 5.87 6.46
N GLN A 316 34.88 5.21 7.10
CA GLN A 316 35.05 4.63 8.44
C GLN A 316 36.25 3.69 8.51
N ILE A 317 36.38 2.78 7.53
CA ILE A 317 37.49 1.81 7.49
C ILE A 317 38.83 2.53 7.28
N ARG A 318 38.89 3.53 6.39
CA ARG A 318 40.12 4.29 6.09
C ARG A 318 40.57 5.15 7.27
N VAL A 319 39.64 5.82 7.95
CA VAL A 319 39.93 6.61 9.17
C VAL A 319 40.42 5.71 10.29
N ALA A 320 39.76 4.56 10.53
CA ALA A 320 40.23 3.60 11.53
C ALA A 320 41.64 3.06 11.21
N ALA A 321 41.96 2.92 9.92
CA ALA A 321 43.30 2.56 9.43
C ALA A 321 44.35 3.69 9.53
N GLY A 322 43.96 4.88 9.99
CA GLY A 322 44.83 6.01 10.29
C GLY A 322 44.91 7.10 9.21
N GLN A 323 44.11 7.05 8.16
CA GLN A 323 44.07 8.13 7.16
C GLN A 323 43.37 9.37 7.74
N SER A 324 43.87 10.57 7.44
CA SER A 324 43.20 11.83 7.81
C SER A 324 42.11 12.21 6.81
N LEU A 325 41.15 13.04 7.21
CA LEU A 325 40.10 13.56 6.34
C LEU A 325 40.69 14.36 5.16
N ALA A 326 41.79 15.10 5.40
CA ALA A 326 42.50 15.82 4.34
C ALA A 326 43.09 14.86 3.29
N GLU A 327 43.70 13.74 3.70
CA GLU A 327 44.19 12.70 2.78
C GLU A 327 43.06 12.04 1.97
N LEU A 328 41.85 12.03 2.52
CA LEU A 328 40.63 11.54 1.86
C LEU A 328 39.95 12.60 0.99
N GLY A 329 40.45 13.84 0.97
CA GLY A 329 39.84 14.97 0.26
C GLY A 329 38.50 15.41 0.86
N LEU A 330 38.30 15.17 2.16
CA LEU A 330 37.07 15.48 2.89
C LEU A 330 37.25 16.74 3.74
N GLU A 331 37.54 17.86 3.09
CA GLU A 331 37.51 19.19 3.71
C GLU A 331 36.11 19.78 3.63
N GLN A 332 35.68 20.51 4.67
CA GLN A 332 34.30 21.04 4.76
C GLN A 332 33.89 21.90 3.55
N SER A 333 34.85 22.64 2.97
CA SER A 333 34.63 23.50 1.80
C SER A 333 34.38 22.74 0.50
N ASP A 334 34.82 21.47 0.41
CA ASP A 334 34.75 20.65 -0.79
C ASP A 334 33.55 19.70 -0.80
N ILE A 335 32.94 19.46 0.36
CA ILE A 335 31.73 18.67 0.51
C ILE A 335 30.54 19.44 -0.09
N ARG A 336 29.95 18.90 -1.16
CA ARG A 336 28.83 19.52 -1.89
C ARG A 336 27.57 18.67 -1.80
N LEU A 337 26.44 19.34 -1.58
CA LEU A 337 25.12 18.74 -1.65
C LEU A 337 24.67 18.55 -3.11
N ARG A 338 24.15 17.37 -3.45
CA ARG A 338 23.76 16.96 -4.80
C ARG A 338 22.32 16.47 -4.85
N GLY A 339 21.40 17.41 -5.03
CA GLY A 339 19.97 17.10 -5.13
C GLY A 339 19.38 16.65 -3.80
N ALA A 340 18.52 15.64 -3.83
CA ALA A 340 17.90 15.07 -2.64
C ALA A 340 17.76 13.55 -2.76
N ALA A 341 17.71 12.86 -1.63
CA ALA A 341 17.46 11.44 -1.54
C ALA A 341 16.49 11.13 -0.39
N LEU A 342 15.77 10.03 -0.51
CA LEU A 342 14.98 9.46 0.58
C LEU A 342 15.17 7.95 0.64
N GLN A 343 15.07 7.38 1.84
CA GLN A 343 15.10 5.94 2.08
C GLN A 343 13.74 5.46 2.57
N CYS A 344 13.31 4.29 2.10
CA CYS A 344 12.21 3.54 2.68
C CYS A 344 12.72 2.17 3.13
N ARG A 345 12.35 1.76 4.35
CA ARG A 345 12.64 0.42 4.87
C ARG A 345 11.53 -0.54 4.47
N ILE A 346 11.84 -1.52 3.63
CA ILE A 346 10.90 -2.56 3.22
C ILE A 346 10.95 -3.68 4.25
N THR A 347 9.86 -3.89 4.98
CA THR A 347 9.76 -4.89 6.06
C THR A 347 8.67 -5.92 5.78
N THR A 348 8.67 -7.03 6.52
CA THR A 348 7.56 -8.02 6.52
C THR A 348 6.39 -7.64 7.42
N GLU A 349 6.36 -6.43 7.97
CA GLU A 349 5.27 -5.99 8.82
C GLU A 349 3.99 -5.78 8.01
N ASP A 350 2.90 -6.38 8.44
CA ASP A 350 1.59 -6.23 7.81
C ASP A 350 0.83 -5.03 8.40
N PRO A 351 0.64 -3.91 7.66
CA PRO A 351 -0.08 -2.74 8.16
C PRO A 351 -1.53 -3.05 8.55
N THR A 352 -2.18 -4.04 7.93
CA THR A 352 -3.56 -4.43 8.21
C THR A 352 -3.71 -5.24 9.50
N GLN A 353 -2.61 -5.80 10.01
CA GLN A 353 -2.52 -6.57 11.25
C GLN A 353 -1.69 -5.83 12.31
N GLY A 354 -1.77 -4.48 12.32
CA GLY A 354 -1.08 -3.67 13.31
C GLY A 354 0.44 -3.66 13.20
N PHE A 355 0.98 -3.91 12.01
CA PHE A 355 2.41 -4.06 11.69
C PHE A 355 3.07 -5.25 12.40
N ARG A 356 2.32 -6.33 12.61
CA ARG A 356 2.92 -7.59 13.05
C ARG A 356 3.88 -8.09 11.95
N PRO A 357 5.14 -8.41 12.26
CA PRO A 357 6.05 -9.05 11.31
C PRO A 357 5.50 -10.40 10.85
N ASP A 358 5.38 -10.57 9.54
CA ASP A 358 5.07 -11.85 8.93
C ASP A 358 6.33 -12.71 8.78
N THR A 359 6.15 -14.02 8.84
CA THR A 359 7.23 -15.01 8.78
C THR A 359 6.88 -16.08 7.75
N GLY A 360 7.89 -16.65 7.10
CA GLY A 360 7.65 -17.67 6.08
C GLY A 360 8.72 -17.69 5.02
N THR A 361 8.39 -18.25 3.86
CA THR A 361 9.33 -18.34 2.72
C THR A 361 8.95 -17.33 1.66
N ILE A 362 9.94 -16.55 1.20
CA ILE A 362 9.75 -15.65 0.06
C ILE A 362 9.68 -16.51 -1.21
N THR A 363 8.50 -16.63 -1.82
CA THR A 363 8.30 -17.45 -3.04
C THR A 363 8.66 -16.69 -4.31
N THR A 364 8.61 -15.36 -4.27
CA THR A 364 9.05 -14.50 -5.38
C THR A 364 9.61 -13.21 -4.80
N TYR A 365 10.78 -12.82 -5.30
CA TYR A 365 11.37 -11.52 -5.04
C TYR A 365 11.79 -10.90 -6.37
N ARG A 366 11.22 -9.75 -6.73
CA ARG A 366 11.69 -8.90 -7.82
C ARG A 366 11.82 -7.48 -7.27
N SER A 367 13.03 -6.98 -7.31
CA SER A 367 13.35 -5.62 -6.89
C SER A 367 13.29 -4.65 -8.08
N PRO A 368 12.99 -3.37 -7.83
CA PRO A 368 13.10 -2.30 -8.83
C PRO A 368 14.57 -2.01 -9.17
N GLY A 369 14.78 -1.18 -10.18
CA GLY A 369 16.11 -0.67 -10.54
C GLY A 369 16.02 0.63 -11.34
N GLY A 370 17.05 0.88 -12.16
CA GLY A 370 17.13 2.06 -13.02
C GLY A 370 17.70 3.31 -12.33
N ALA A 371 17.74 4.42 -13.07
CA ALA A 371 18.43 5.64 -12.64
C ALA A 371 17.90 6.20 -11.31
N GLY A 372 18.82 6.48 -10.39
CA GLY A 372 18.53 7.05 -9.07
C GLY A 372 17.88 6.07 -8.08
N ILE A 373 18.00 4.76 -8.30
CA ILE A 373 17.59 3.71 -7.37
C ILE A 373 18.80 2.98 -6.82
N ARG A 374 18.90 2.94 -5.50
CA ARG A 374 19.86 2.16 -4.73
C ARG A 374 19.11 1.17 -3.85
N LEU A 375 19.63 -0.05 -3.76
CA LEU A 375 19.07 -1.13 -2.95
C LEU A 375 20.14 -1.79 -2.10
N ASP A 376 19.88 -1.82 -0.80
CA ASP A 376 20.69 -2.51 0.20
C ASP A 376 19.81 -3.60 0.83
N GLY A 377 19.96 -4.84 0.34
CA GLY A 377 19.10 -5.97 0.69
C GLY A 377 19.74 -6.89 1.73
N GLY A 378 18.98 -7.29 2.76
CA GLY A 378 19.36 -8.30 3.74
C GLY A 378 18.81 -9.68 3.40
N THR A 379 17.48 -9.81 3.35
CA THR A 379 16.77 -11.08 3.07
C THR A 379 15.95 -10.94 1.79
N THR A 380 16.60 -11.12 0.63
CA THR A 380 16.06 -10.66 -0.66
C THR A 380 16.14 -11.71 -1.78
N ALA A 381 16.17 -13.00 -1.46
CA ALA A 381 16.17 -14.06 -2.47
C ALA A 381 14.88 -14.89 -2.46
N ALA A 382 14.48 -15.37 -3.64
CA ALA A 382 13.45 -16.40 -3.72
C ALA A 382 13.96 -17.67 -3.01
N GLY A 383 13.13 -18.26 -2.16
CA GLY A 383 13.50 -19.35 -1.27
C GLY A 383 14.08 -18.91 0.09
N SER A 384 14.37 -17.61 0.30
CA SER A 384 14.81 -17.13 1.61
C SER A 384 13.71 -17.30 2.66
N GLN A 385 14.11 -17.75 3.85
CA GLN A 385 13.22 -17.90 5.00
C GLN A 385 13.32 -16.66 5.89
N VAL A 386 12.17 -16.04 6.17
CA VAL A 386 12.02 -14.97 7.16
C VAL A 386 11.72 -15.61 8.49
N SER A 387 12.65 -15.44 9.42
CA SER A 387 12.61 -16.00 10.78
C SER A 387 11.98 -15.01 11.77
N PRO A 388 11.28 -15.48 12.82
CA PRO A 388 10.79 -14.62 13.89
C PRO A 388 11.89 -14.12 14.85
N HIS A 389 13.14 -14.60 14.71
CA HIS A 389 14.21 -14.33 15.67
C HIS A 389 14.88 -12.95 15.54
N PHE A 390 14.73 -12.29 14.39
CA PHE A 390 15.43 -11.04 14.07
C PHE A 390 14.46 -9.95 13.61
N ASP A 391 15.00 -8.78 13.26
CA ASP A 391 14.21 -7.71 12.67
C ASP A 391 13.53 -8.15 11.34
N SER A 392 12.45 -7.46 11.00
CA SER A 392 11.59 -7.76 9.86
C SER A 392 12.09 -7.14 8.55
N MET A 393 13.27 -6.51 8.51
CA MET A 393 13.75 -5.77 7.35
C MET A 393 14.19 -6.71 6.23
N LEU A 394 13.61 -6.52 5.06
CA LEU A 394 13.99 -7.21 3.82
C LEU A 394 15.06 -6.42 3.07
N ALA A 395 14.79 -5.15 2.81
CA ALA A 395 15.68 -4.27 2.03
C ALA A 395 15.46 -2.80 2.36
N LYS A 396 16.49 -1.99 2.15
CA LYS A 396 16.41 -0.54 2.11
C LYS A 396 16.31 -0.10 0.66
N LEU A 397 15.29 0.69 0.35
CA LEU A 397 15.13 1.35 -0.94
C LEU A 397 15.53 2.81 -0.80
N THR A 398 16.65 3.21 -1.39
CA THR A 398 17.08 4.61 -1.44
C THR A 398 16.85 5.17 -2.83
N CYS A 399 16.18 6.31 -2.91
CA CYS A 399 15.84 6.97 -4.16
C CYS A 399 16.41 8.38 -4.17
N ARG A 400 17.24 8.69 -5.16
CA ARG A 400 17.82 10.02 -5.37
C ARG A 400 17.14 10.75 -6.51
N GLY A 401 17.02 12.07 -6.41
CA GLY A 401 16.54 12.98 -7.44
C GLY A 401 17.37 14.26 -7.51
N ARG A 402 17.15 15.07 -8.54
CA ARG A 402 17.73 16.43 -8.64
C ARG A 402 17.15 17.38 -7.59
N ASP A 403 15.98 17.04 -7.07
CA ASP A 403 15.19 17.73 -6.06
C ASP A 403 14.38 16.68 -5.29
N PHE A 404 13.75 17.08 -4.17
CA PHE A 404 12.97 16.19 -3.33
C PHE A 404 11.78 15.57 -4.08
N GLY A 405 11.04 16.36 -4.87
CA GLY A 405 9.91 15.87 -5.66
C GLY A 405 10.29 14.76 -6.65
N ALA A 406 11.45 14.87 -7.30
CA ALA A 406 11.99 13.84 -8.20
C ALA A 406 12.39 12.56 -7.43
N ALA A 407 12.95 12.69 -6.23
CA ALA A 407 13.24 11.54 -5.37
C ALA A 407 11.94 10.81 -4.95
N VAL A 408 10.90 11.56 -4.56
CA VAL A 408 9.57 11.02 -4.25
C VAL A 408 8.94 10.30 -5.46
N SER A 409 8.97 10.90 -6.65
CA SER A 409 8.45 10.28 -7.86
C SER A 409 9.15 8.96 -8.18
N ARG A 410 10.49 8.91 -8.05
CA ARG A 410 11.28 7.69 -8.26
C ARG A 410 10.97 6.61 -7.22
N ALA A 411 10.78 6.99 -5.96
CA ALA A 411 10.39 6.10 -4.87
C ALA A 411 8.99 5.51 -5.08
N ARG A 412 8.01 6.32 -5.48
CA ARG A 412 6.64 5.84 -5.81
C ARG A 412 6.67 4.78 -6.91
N ARG A 413 7.42 5.02 -7.98
CA ARG A 413 7.60 4.04 -9.08
C ARG A 413 8.33 2.79 -8.60
N ALA A 414 9.43 2.93 -7.85
CA ALA A 414 10.19 1.78 -7.35
C ALA A 414 9.36 0.89 -6.41
N LEU A 415 8.57 1.46 -5.50
CA LEU A 415 7.61 0.73 -4.67
C LEU A 415 6.53 0.03 -5.49
N ALA A 416 6.05 0.64 -6.59
CA ALA A 416 5.07 0.03 -7.48
C ALA A 416 5.65 -1.11 -8.34
N GLU A 417 6.95 -1.15 -8.56
CA GLU A 417 7.66 -2.19 -9.32
C GLU A 417 8.02 -3.42 -8.48
N PHE A 418 8.20 -3.27 -7.16
CA PHE A 418 8.48 -4.40 -6.26
C PHE A 418 7.45 -5.52 -6.39
N ARG A 419 7.91 -6.77 -6.47
CA ARG A 419 7.07 -7.97 -6.39
C ARG A 419 7.65 -8.90 -5.34
N ILE A 420 7.05 -8.90 -4.17
CA ILE A 420 7.39 -9.79 -3.05
C ILE A 420 6.17 -10.67 -2.79
N ARG A 421 6.36 -11.99 -2.77
CA ARG A 421 5.31 -12.98 -2.53
C ARG A 421 5.77 -14.00 -1.50
N GLY A 422 4.82 -14.61 -0.80
CA GLY A 422 5.05 -15.61 0.25
C GLY A 422 5.08 -15.03 1.67
N VAL A 423 5.26 -13.72 1.80
CA VAL A 423 5.14 -12.95 3.05
C VAL A 423 4.44 -11.62 2.77
N ALA A 424 3.75 -11.06 3.77
CA ALA A 424 3.24 -9.70 3.76
C ALA A 424 4.39 -8.67 3.77
N THR A 425 4.10 -7.42 3.38
CA THR A 425 5.07 -6.32 3.42
C THR A 425 4.41 -4.99 3.76
N ASN A 426 5.20 -4.05 4.26
CA ASN A 426 4.76 -2.68 4.56
C ASN A 426 4.66 -1.76 3.31
N ILE A 427 4.90 -2.27 2.09
CA ILE A 427 4.90 -1.49 0.85
C ILE A 427 3.60 -0.68 0.64
N PRO A 428 2.38 -1.24 0.84
CA PRO A 428 1.15 -0.47 0.65
C PRO A 428 1.04 0.74 1.56
N PHE A 429 1.60 0.65 2.78
CA PHE A 429 1.66 1.76 3.73
C PHE A 429 2.65 2.82 3.25
N LEU A 430 3.85 2.42 2.83
CA LEU A 430 4.84 3.36 2.26
C LEU A 430 4.30 4.09 1.03
N GLN A 431 3.57 3.38 0.15
CA GLN A 431 2.91 4.00 -1.00
C GLN A 431 1.87 5.06 -0.58
N ALA A 432 1.11 4.80 0.49
CA ALA A 432 0.16 5.77 1.02
C ALA A 432 0.86 7.02 1.57
N VAL A 433 1.98 6.85 2.29
CA VAL A 433 2.80 7.97 2.79
C VAL A 433 3.33 8.81 1.63
N LEU A 434 3.87 8.19 0.57
CA LEU A 434 4.41 8.91 -0.59
C LEU A 434 3.34 9.55 -1.49
N ASP A 435 2.07 9.12 -1.36
CA ASP A 435 0.91 9.71 -2.05
C ASP A 435 0.32 10.89 -1.26
N ASP A 436 0.68 11.09 0.01
CA ASP A 436 0.15 12.16 0.88
C ASP A 436 0.69 13.54 0.49
N ALA A 437 -0.21 14.53 0.40
CA ALA A 437 0.14 15.87 -0.06
C ALA A 437 1.11 16.59 0.88
N SER A 438 1.02 16.39 2.20
CA SER A 438 1.94 17.01 3.16
C SER A 438 3.34 16.41 3.06
N PHE A 439 3.44 15.09 2.85
CA PHE A 439 4.75 14.45 2.62
C PHE A 439 5.40 14.98 1.34
N VAL A 440 4.65 15.05 0.23
CA VAL A 440 5.16 15.59 -1.05
C VAL A 440 5.59 17.06 -0.91
N ALA A 441 4.88 17.84 -0.09
CA ALA A 441 5.24 19.22 0.20
C ALA A 441 6.44 19.36 1.14
N GLY A 442 6.89 18.29 1.81
CA GLY A 442 7.95 18.33 2.81
C GLY A 442 7.51 18.87 4.17
N ASP A 443 6.21 18.88 4.46
CA ASP A 443 5.64 19.19 5.79
C ASP A 443 5.54 17.89 6.60
N VAL A 444 6.62 17.58 7.31
CA VAL A 444 6.78 16.36 8.12
C VAL A 444 7.07 16.70 9.58
N SER A 445 6.68 15.80 10.49
CA SER A 445 6.94 15.87 11.93
C SER A 445 6.91 14.46 12.51
N THR A 446 7.40 14.26 13.74
CA THR A 446 7.34 12.95 14.43
C THR A 446 5.91 12.44 14.62
N SER A 447 4.93 13.33 14.56
CA SER A 447 3.50 12.99 14.65
C SER A 447 2.85 12.73 13.28
N PHE A 448 3.60 12.80 12.17
CA PHE A 448 3.05 12.78 10.81
C PHE A 448 2.12 11.58 10.55
N ILE A 449 2.55 10.38 10.96
CA ILE A 449 1.78 9.14 10.78
C ILE A 449 0.58 9.09 11.75
N ASP A 450 0.77 9.49 13.01
CA ASP A 450 -0.27 9.48 14.04
C ASP A 450 -1.41 10.47 13.72
N GLU A 451 -1.08 11.61 13.10
CA GLU A 451 -2.04 12.61 12.59
C GLU A 451 -2.88 12.09 11.41
N ARG A 452 -2.49 10.97 10.79
CA ARG A 452 -3.06 10.47 9.52
C ARG A 452 -3.42 8.98 9.61
N PRO A 453 -4.41 8.59 10.44
CA PRO A 453 -4.80 7.18 10.63
C PRO A 453 -5.27 6.50 9.33
N GLN A 454 -5.71 7.25 8.32
CA GLN A 454 -6.06 6.73 6.99
C GLN A 454 -4.88 6.08 6.26
N LEU A 455 -3.63 6.44 6.57
CA LEU A 455 -2.44 5.84 5.94
C LEU A 455 -2.33 4.35 6.27
N LEU A 456 -2.90 3.91 7.40
CA LEU A 456 -2.88 2.53 7.85
C LEU A 456 -3.91 1.64 7.12
N ARG A 457 -4.91 2.24 6.45
CA ARG A 457 -5.94 1.52 5.69
C ARG A 457 -5.46 1.16 4.28
N GLY A 458 -4.21 0.71 4.17
CA GLY A 458 -3.47 0.58 2.92
C GLY A 458 -4.28 -0.02 1.75
N ARG A 459 -3.89 0.32 0.52
CA ARG A 459 -4.55 -0.23 -0.68
C ARG A 459 -4.45 -1.75 -0.68
N GLU A 460 -5.56 -2.44 -0.49
CA GLU A 460 -5.62 -3.88 -0.71
C GLU A 460 -5.35 -4.19 -2.19
N SER A 461 -4.32 -4.98 -2.44
CA SER A 461 -4.06 -5.50 -3.78
C SER A 461 -5.26 -6.33 -4.22
N LYS A 462 -5.87 -6.00 -5.36
CA LYS A 462 -6.96 -6.81 -5.94
C LYS A 462 -6.50 -8.22 -6.33
N ASP A 463 -5.19 -8.41 -6.45
CA ASP A 463 -4.48 -9.66 -6.78
C ASP A 463 -5.06 -10.41 -7.99
N ARG A 464 -5.45 -9.65 -9.02
CA ARG A 464 -6.15 -10.17 -10.20
C ARG A 464 -5.39 -11.30 -10.89
N GLY A 465 -4.07 -11.18 -11.01
CA GLY A 465 -3.22 -12.19 -11.64
C GLY A 465 -3.27 -13.54 -10.91
N THR A 466 -3.09 -13.54 -9.60
CA THR A 466 -3.19 -14.76 -8.78
C THR A 466 -4.59 -15.35 -8.79
N LYS A 467 -5.64 -14.51 -8.71
CA LYS A 467 -7.04 -14.98 -8.79
C LYS A 467 -7.33 -15.68 -10.12
N ILE A 468 -6.86 -15.12 -11.24
CA ILE A 468 -6.97 -15.75 -12.55
C ILE A 468 -6.18 -17.06 -12.61
N LEU A 469 -4.93 -17.08 -12.11
CA LEU A 469 -4.12 -18.30 -12.07
C LEU A 469 -4.76 -19.40 -11.23
N ASN A 470 -5.26 -19.07 -10.04
CA ASN A 470 -5.96 -20.03 -9.17
C ASN A 470 -7.20 -20.60 -9.86
N TRP A 471 -7.99 -19.75 -10.51
CA TRP A 471 -9.15 -20.19 -11.29
C TRP A 471 -8.73 -21.09 -12.47
N LEU A 472 -7.68 -20.73 -13.21
CA LEU A 472 -7.15 -21.56 -14.29
C LEU A 472 -6.64 -22.91 -13.81
N VAL A 473 -5.91 -22.95 -12.69
CA VAL A 473 -5.42 -24.18 -12.07
C VAL A 473 -6.60 -25.05 -11.64
N ASP A 474 -7.58 -24.49 -10.94
CA ASP A 474 -8.77 -25.21 -10.49
C ASP A 474 -9.54 -25.82 -11.68
N VAL A 475 -9.84 -25.01 -12.70
CA VAL A 475 -10.58 -25.48 -13.89
C VAL A 475 -9.77 -26.50 -14.70
N THR A 476 -8.45 -26.36 -14.79
CA THR A 476 -7.58 -27.27 -15.57
C THR A 476 -7.37 -28.60 -14.86
N VAL A 477 -7.14 -28.58 -13.55
CA VAL A 477 -6.81 -29.77 -12.75
C VAL A 477 -8.08 -30.49 -12.29
N ASN A 478 -9.01 -29.77 -11.67
CA ASN A 478 -10.19 -30.37 -11.05
C ASN A 478 -11.33 -30.59 -12.04
N LYS A 479 -11.32 -29.88 -13.18
CA LYS A 479 -12.31 -30.00 -14.26
C LYS A 479 -13.75 -30.11 -13.71
N PRO A 480 -14.22 -29.12 -12.92
CA PRO A 480 -15.49 -29.23 -12.18
C PRO A 480 -16.72 -29.43 -13.08
N ASN A 481 -16.59 -29.15 -14.39
CA ASN A 481 -17.64 -29.32 -15.40
C ASN A 481 -17.32 -30.42 -16.43
N GLY A 482 -16.35 -31.31 -16.15
CA GLY A 482 -15.88 -32.35 -17.06
C GLY A 482 -14.88 -31.88 -18.12
N GLU A 483 -14.54 -32.77 -19.05
CA GLU A 483 -13.65 -32.46 -20.18
C GLU A 483 -14.31 -31.48 -21.15
N ASN A 484 -13.54 -30.53 -21.68
CA ASN A 484 -14.03 -29.61 -22.70
C ASN A 484 -14.22 -30.38 -24.03
N PRO A 485 -15.46 -30.53 -24.54
CA PRO A 485 -15.71 -31.28 -25.77
C PRO A 485 -15.36 -30.49 -27.04
N LEU A 486 -15.02 -29.21 -26.94
CA LEU A 486 -14.80 -28.32 -28.08
C LEU A 486 -13.32 -28.15 -28.44
N THR A 487 -13.03 -28.26 -29.73
CA THR A 487 -11.71 -28.01 -30.33
C THR A 487 -11.65 -26.74 -31.18
N ILE A 488 -12.78 -26.04 -31.39
CA ILE A 488 -12.90 -24.88 -32.30
C ILE A 488 -13.55 -23.70 -31.57
N GLU A 489 -13.05 -22.48 -31.81
CA GLU A 489 -13.66 -21.24 -31.31
C GLU A 489 -14.79 -20.76 -32.24
N PRO A 490 -16.01 -20.48 -31.71
CA PRO A 490 -17.15 -20.06 -32.52
C PRO A 490 -16.90 -18.85 -33.43
N ARG A 491 -16.04 -17.90 -33.01
CA ARG A 491 -15.70 -16.69 -33.79
C ARG A 491 -15.10 -17.00 -35.16
N PHE A 492 -14.51 -18.19 -35.36
CA PHE A 492 -13.96 -18.59 -36.66
C PHE A 492 -15.04 -18.89 -37.71
N LYS A 493 -16.31 -19.02 -37.31
CA LYS A 493 -17.45 -19.19 -38.23
C LYS A 493 -18.05 -17.87 -38.70
N LEU A 494 -17.58 -16.73 -38.20
CA LEU A 494 -18.11 -15.43 -38.57
C LEU A 494 -17.72 -15.08 -40.01
N PRO A 495 -18.63 -14.49 -40.81
CA PRO A 495 -18.32 -14.09 -42.18
C PRO A 495 -17.30 -12.96 -42.19
N THR A 496 -16.49 -12.85 -43.25
CA THR A 496 -15.57 -11.71 -43.40
C THR A 496 -16.34 -10.49 -43.89
N ILE A 497 -16.49 -9.48 -43.04
CA ILE A 497 -17.06 -8.17 -43.40
C ILE A 497 -16.19 -7.04 -42.82
N ASP A 498 -16.30 -5.84 -43.38
CA ASP A 498 -15.63 -4.67 -42.83
C ASP A 498 -16.39 -4.12 -41.61
N LEU A 499 -15.79 -4.30 -40.43
CA LEU A 499 -16.33 -3.77 -39.17
C LEU A 499 -15.94 -2.30 -38.91
N THR A 500 -15.10 -1.69 -39.76
CA THR A 500 -14.76 -0.27 -39.66
C THR A 500 -15.82 0.64 -40.29
N THR A 501 -16.59 0.12 -41.24
CA THR A 501 -17.77 0.79 -41.78
C THR A 501 -18.90 0.81 -40.75
N ASP A 502 -19.57 1.95 -40.59
CA ASP A 502 -20.70 2.10 -39.68
C ASP A 502 -21.89 1.21 -40.07
N ALA A 503 -22.62 0.72 -39.07
CA ALA A 503 -23.84 -0.05 -39.32
C ALA A 503 -24.94 0.86 -39.87
N ALA A 504 -25.67 0.41 -40.89
CA ALA A 504 -26.78 1.16 -41.46
C ALA A 504 -27.85 1.46 -40.39
N PRO A 505 -28.52 2.64 -40.41
CA PRO A 505 -29.60 2.94 -39.49
C PRO A 505 -30.66 1.83 -39.48
N GLY A 506 -31.08 1.40 -38.28
CA GLY A 506 -32.01 0.29 -38.08
C GLY A 506 -33.20 0.69 -37.21
N SER A 507 -33.83 -0.31 -36.58
CA SER A 507 -35.03 -0.11 -35.77
C SER A 507 -34.82 0.84 -34.58
N ARG A 508 -33.61 0.93 -34.03
CA ARG A 508 -33.32 1.85 -32.91
C ARG A 508 -33.36 3.31 -33.35
N GLN A 509 -32.72 3.65 -34.48
CA GLN A 509 -32.77 5.02 -35.00
C GLN A 509 -34.22 5.42 -35.29
N ARG A 510 -34.99 4.49 -35.89
CA ARG A 510 -36.42 4.72 -36.15
C ARG A 510 -37.23 4.94 -34.87
N LEU A 511 -36.94 4.20 -33.79
CA LEU A 511 -37.57 4.43 -32.49
C LEU A 511 -37.20 5.80 -31.91
N GLN A 512 -35.94 6.21 -32.01
CA GLN A 512 -35.47 7.52 -31.53
C GLN A 512 -36.10 8.68 -32.29
N GLU A 513 -36.31 8.52 -33.61
CA GLU A 513 -36.93 9.53 -34.47
C GLU A 513 -38.45 9.66 -34.24
N LEU A 514 -39.16 8.53 -34.10
CA LEU A 514 -40.63 8.52 -34.02
C LEU A 514 -41.18 8.56 -32.59
N GLY A 515 -40.35 8.23 -31.60
CA GLY A 515 -40.78 7.90 -30.24
C GLY A 515 -41.57 6.58 -30.18
N PRO A 516 -41.83 6.03 -28.97
CA PRO A 516 -42.46 4.73 -28.79
C PRO A 516 -43.84 4.58 -29.45
N ALA A 517 -44.72 5.57 -29.29
CA ALA A 517 -46.06 5.56 -29.86
C ALA A 517 -46.03 5.66 -31.40
N GLY A 518 -45.19 6.55 -31.95
CA GLY A 518 -45.01 6.68 -33.40
C GLY A 518 -44.39 5.44 -34.02
N PHE A 519 -43.42 4.82 -33.32
CA PHE A 519 -42.82 3.56 -33.73
C PHE A 519 -43.86 2.43 -33.80
N ALA A 520 -44.72 2.29 -32.78
CA ALA A 520 -45.80 1.29 -32.78
C ALA A 520 -46.87 1.56 -33.85
N ALA A 521 -47.23 2.82 -34.10
CA ALA A 521 -48.14 3.19 -35.18
C ALA A 521 -47.55 2.83 -36.56
N ALA A 522 -46.26 3.12 -36.77
CA ALA A 522 -45.56 2.77 -37.99
C ALA A 522 -45.41 1.25 -38.18
N LEU A 523 -45.18 0.51 -37.09
CA LEU A 523 -45.16 -0.96 -37.07
C LEU A 523 -46.50 -1.56 -37.51
N ARG A 524 -47.62 -0.93 -37.10
CA ARG A 524 -48.98 -1.36 -37.47
C ARG A 524 -49.35 -1.03 -38.92
N ALA A 525 -48.81 0.07 -39.45
CA ALA A 525 -49.12 0.54 -40.80
C ALA A 525 -48.32 -0.20 -41.89
N GLN A 526 -47.20 -0.85 -41.54
CA GLN A 526 -46.40 -1.58 -42.52
C GLN A 526 -47.08 -2.91 -42.90
N THR A 527 -46.76 -3.41 -44.10
CA THR A 527 -47.26 -4.69 -44.60
C THR A 527 -46.25 -5.83 -44.49
N ALA A 528 -44.95 -5.52 -44.48
CA ALA A 528 -43.90 -6.53 -44.34
C ALA A 528 -43.86 -7.06 -42.90
N LEU A 529 -43.75 -8.39 -42.76
CA LEU A 529 -43.50 -9.01 -41.47
C LEU A 529 -42.12 -8.60 -40.96
N VAL A 530 -42.06 -8.11 -39.73
CA VAL A 530 -40.80 -7.86 -39.04
C VAL A 530 -40.43 -9.03 -38.13
N VAL A 531 -39.14 -9.16 -37.86
CA VAL A 531 -38.58 -10.32 -37.14
C VAL A 531 -37.78 -9.82 -35.95
N THR A 532 -38.00 -10.46 -34.80
CA THR A 532 -37.14 -10.35 -33.61
C THR A 532 -36.25 -11.58 -33.53
N ASP A 533 -34.94 -11.38 -33.45
CA ASP A 533 -33.98 -12.48 -33.22
C ASP A 533 -33.91 -12.81 -31.73
N THR A 534 -34.22 -14.06 -31.37
CA THR A 534 -34.18 -14.55 -29.97
C THR A 534 -32.93 -15.37 -29.66
N THR A 535 -31.96 -15.42 -30.59
CA THR A 535 -30.70 -16.18 -30.44
C THR A 535 -29.91 -15.75 -29.20
N PHE A 536 -29.97 -14.48 -28.83
CA PHE A 536 -29.24 -13.91 -27.70
C PHE A 536 -29.91 -14.15 -26.32
N ARG A 537 -31.15 -14.67 -26.29
CA ARG A 537 -31.91 -14.90 -25.05
C ARG A 537 -32.67 -16.23 -25.08
N ASP A 538 -33.84 -16.29 -25.72
CA ASP A 538 -34.75 -17.44 -25.58
C ASP A 538 -34.21 -18.74 -26.18
N ALA A 539 -33.47 -18.64 -27.29
CA ALA A 539 -32.96 -19.82 -27.98
C ALA A 539 -31.99 -20.61 -27.10
N HIS A 540 -30.99 -19.94 -26.51
CA HIS A 540 -30.04 -20.62 -25.64
C HIS A 540 -30.58 -20.85 -24.23
N GLN A 541 -31.58 -20.09 -23.78
CA GLN A 541 -32.35 -20.44 -22.58
C GLN A 541 -33.02 -21.81 -22.75
N SER A 542 -33.65 -22.04 -23.91
CA SER A 542 -34.34 -23.29 -24.24
C SER A 542 -33.38 -24.45 -24.52
N LEU A 543 -32.31 -24.21 -25.29
CA LEU A 543 -31.46 -25.28 -25.82
C LEU A 543 -30.21 -25.56 -24.97
N LEU A 544 -29.70 -24.53 -24.27
CA LEU A 544 -28.38 -24.55 -23.64
C LEU A 544 -28.43 -24.11 -22.18
N ALA A 545 -29.61 -24.21 -21.54
CA ALA A 545 -29.84 -23.79 -20.15
C ALA A 545 -29.29 -22.39 -19.84
N THR A 546 -29.42 -21.46 -20.79
CA THR A 546 -29.00 -20.06 -20.65
C THR A 546 -27.48 -19.87 -20.51
N ARG A 547 -26.65 -20.83 -20.96
CA ARG A 547 -25.19 -20.84 -20.72
C ARG A 547 -24.35 -20.13 -21.79
N VAL A 548 -24.95 -19.49 -22.79
CA VAL A 548 -24.17 -18.69 -23.76
C VAL A 548 -23.62 -17.44 -23.09
N ARG A 549 -22.33 -17.19 -23.27
CA ARG A 549 -21.55 -16.22 -22.49
C ARG A 549 -21.46 -14.87 -23.17
N THR A 550 -21.20 -13.84 -22.37
CA THR A 550 -21.04 -12.45 -22.84
C THR A 550 -20.02 -12.35 -23.97
N LYS A 551 -18.89 -13.06 -23.86
CA LYS A 551 -17.82 -13.03 -24.87
C LYS A 551 -18.30 -13.45 -26.26
N ASP A 552 -19.20 -14.44 -26.34
CA ASP A 552 -19.64 -15.02 -27.61
C ASP A 552 -20.73 -14.16 -28.23
N LEU A 553 -21.67 -13.67 -27.41
CA LEU A 553 -22.72 -12.72 -27.83
C LEU A 553 -22.12 -11.40 -28.35
N VAL A 554 -21.20 -10.80 -27.60
CA VAL A 554 -20.56 -9.53 -27.98
C VAL A 554 -19.70 -9.69 -29.24
N ALA A 555 -19.08 -10.84 -29.46
CA ALA A 555 -18.28 -11.08 -30.66
C ALA A 555 -19.11 -11.09 -31.95
N VAL A 556 -20.35 -11.59 -31.91
CA VAL A 556 -21.23 -11.68 -33.10
C VAL A 556 -22.10 -10.44 -33.29
N ALA A 557 -22.41 -9.68 -32.23
CA ALA A 557 -23.28 -8.50 -32.29
C ALA A 557 -22.92 -7.47 -33.39
N PRO A 558 -21.64 -7.11 -33.65
CA PRO A 558 -21.28 -6.18 -34.73
C PRO A 558 -21.60 -6.69 -36.14
N TYR A 559 -21.70 -8.02 -36.31
CA TYR A 559 -22.08 -8.65 -37.57
C TYR A 559 -23.59 -8.60 -37.75
N VAL A 560 -24.36 -8.89 -36.70
CA VAL A 560 -25.83 -8.74 -36.69
C VAL A 560 -26.22 -7.29 -37.00
N ALA A 561 -25.52 -6.32 -36.41
CA ALA A 561 -25.73 -4.89 -36.67
C ALA A 561 -25.67 -4.54 -38.17
N ARG A 562 -24.74 -5.15 -38.92
CA ARG A 562 -24.47 -4.82 -40.32
C ARG A 562 -25.21 -5.69 -41.32
N LEU A 563 -25.38 -6.97 -41.00
CA LEU A 563 -25.98 -7.95 -41.91
C LEU A 563 -27.50 -7.99 -41.81
N THR A 564 -28.06 -7.60 -40.67
CA THR A 564 -29.50 -7.66 -40.42
C THR A 564 -30.06 -6.36 -39.82
N PRO A 565 -29.82 -5.18 -40.41
CA PRO A 565 -30.32 -3.90 -39.89
C PRO A 565 -31.86 -3.79 -39.92
N GLN A 566 -32.55 -4.64 -40.68
CA GLN A 566 -34.00 -4.69 -40.83
C GLN A 566 -34.73 -5.43 -39.70
N LEU A 567 -34.02 -6.05 -38.77
CA LEU A 567 -34.65 -6.70 -37.61
C LEU A 567 -35.46 -5.67 -36.81
N LEU A 568 -36.61 -6.10 -36.28
CA LEU A 568 -37.36 -5.30 -35.31
C LEU A 568 -36.51 -5.09 -34.08
N SER A 569 -35.96 -6.18 -33.55
CA SER A 569 -35.15 -6.19 -32.35
C SER A 569 -34.28 -7.44 -32.28
N VAL A 570 -33.29 -7.39 -31.40
CA VAL A 570 -32.60 -8.57 -30.88
C VAL A 570 -33.01 -8.74 -29.43
N GLU A 571 -33.65 -9.85 -29.10
CA GLU A 571 -33.97 -10.19 -27.72
C GLU A 571 -32.72 -10.75 -27.03
N ALA A 572 -32.12 -9.95 -26.16
CA ALA A 572 -30.79 -10.21 -25.61
C ALA A 572 -30.69 -10.14 -24.09
N TRP A 573 -31.81 -9.88 -23.40
CA TRP A 573 -31.80 -9.65 -21.96
C TRP A 573 -33.11 -10.03 -21.26
N GLY A 574 -33.10 -10.05 -19.93
CA GLY A 574 -34.25 -10.48 -19.13
C GLY A 574 -34.49 -12.00 -19.12
N GLY A 575 -35.63 -12.42 -18.58
CA GLY A 575 -35.86 -13.84 -18.29
C GLY A 575 -34.77 -14.43 -17.38
N ALA A 576 -34.27 -15.63 -17.70
CA ALA A 576 -33.27 -16.29 -16.87
C ALA A 576 -31.84 -15.74 -17.03
N THR A 577 -31.56 -14.89 -18.03
CA THR A 577 -30.17 -14.48 -18.33
C THR A 577 -29.55 -13.65 -17.22
N TYR A 578 -30.35 -12.87 -16.49
CA TYR A 578 -29.87 -12.01 -15.42
C TYR A 578 -29.28 -12.82 -14.26
N ASP A 579 -30.05 -13.77 -13.72
CA ASP A 579 -29.61 -14.62 -12.61
C ASP A 579 -28.53 -15.62 -13.05
N VAL A 580 -28.64 -16.19 -14.24
CA VAL A 580 -27.67 -17.18 -14.74
C VAL A 580 -26.29 -16.57 -14.98
N ALA A 581 -26.22 -15.34 -15.48
CA ALA A 581 -24.95 -14.63 -15.66
C ALA A 581 -24.18 -14.54 -14.34
N LEU A 582 -24.86 -14.13 -13.27
CA LEU A 582 -24.27 -14.00 -11.94
C LEU A 582 -23.92 -15.35 -11.32
N ARG A 583 -24.88 -16.29 -11.27
CA ARG A 583 -24.73 -17.53 -10.49
C ARG A 583 -23.84 -18.57 -11.14
N PHE A 584 -23.91 -18.69 -12.47
CA PHE A 584 -23.28 -19.81 -13.17
C PHE A 584 -22.16 -19.40 -14.12
N LEU A 585 -22.18 -18.16 -14.62
CA LEU A 585 -21.16 -17.70 -15.55
C LEU A 585 -20.09 -16.82 -14.88
N GLY A 586 -20.37 -16.30 -13.68
CA GLY A 586 -19.49 -15.35 -12.99
C GLY A 586 -19.34 -14.03 -13.76
N GLU A 587 -20.41 -13.61 -14.43
CA GLU A 587 -20.46 -12.44 -15.32
C GLU A 587 -21.52 -11.45 -14.83
N ASP A 588 -21.25 -10.16 -14.97
CA ASP A 588 -22.22 -9.10 -14.66
C ASP A 588 -23.22 -8.92 -15.82
N PRO A 589 -24.54 -9.12 -15.60
CA PRO A 589 -25.56 -8.94 -16.64
C PRO A 589 -25.71 -7.49 -17.12
N TRP A 590 -25.31 -6.48 -16.34
CA TRP A 590 -25.30 -5.08 -16.74
C TRP A 590 -24.14 -4.78 -17.69
N GLU A 591 -22.93 -5.24 -17.34
CA GLU A 591 -21.76 -5.13 -18.22
C GLU A 591 -22.01 -5.82 -19.57
N ARG A 592 -22.72 -6.95 -19.55
CA ARG A 592 -23.18 -7.63 -20.77
C ARG A 592 -24.07 -6.72 -21.62
N LEU A 593 -25.08 -6.08 -21.02
CA LEU A 593 -26.01 -5.19 -21.71
C LEU A 593 -25.28 -3.99 -22.32
N ASP A 594 -24.41 -3.32 -21.58
CA ASP A 594 -23.62 -2.16 -22.05
C ASP A 594 -22.73 -2.52 -23.25
N LYS A 595 -22.07 -3.68 -23.18
CA LYS A 595 -21.23 -4.18 -24.28
C LYS A 595 -22.05 -4.55 -25.51
N LEU A 596 -23.20 -5.20 -25.33
CA LEU A 596 -24.11 -5.52 -26.43
C LEU A 596 -24.67 -4.25 -27.07
N ARG A 597 -25.05 -3.26 -26.26
CA ARG A 597 -25.54 -1.98 -26.76
C ARG A 597 -24.53 -1.27 -27.63
N THR A 598 -23.27 -1.26 -27.20
CA THR A 598 -22.14 -0.70 -27.94
C THR A 598 -21.89 -1.47 -29.24
N ALA A 599 -21.93 -2.80 -29.18
CA ALA A 599 -21.64 -3.67 -30.32
C ALA A 599 -22.78 -3.73 -31.36
N LEU A 600 -24.01 -3.47 -30.94
CA LEU A 600 -25.22 -3.50 -31.76
C LEU A 600 -25.86 -2.10 -31.79
N PRO A 601 -25.27 -1.05 -32.38
CA PRO A 601 -25.71 0.33 -32.16
C PRO A 601 -27.05 0.73 -32.81
N ASN A 602 -27.50 -0.03 -33.81
CA ASN A 602 -28.56 0.36 -34.76
C ASN A 602 -29.86 -0.47 -34.66
N VAL A 603 -29.81 -1.67 -34.06
CA VAL A 603 -30.99 -2.52 -33.87
C VAL A 603 -31.49 -2.40 -32.43
N ALA A 604 -32.81 -2.36 -32.24
CA ALA A 604 -33.42 -2.28 -30.93
C ALA A 604 -33.05 -3.50 -30.07
N ILE A 605 -32.66 -3.29 -28.82
CA ILE A 605 -32.46 -4.38 -27.86
C ILE A 605 -33.76 -4.61 -27.11
N GLN A 606 -34.22 -5.86 -27.13
CA GLN A 606 -35.43 -6.29 -26.45
C GLN A 606 -35.11 -7.14 -25.22
N MET A 607 -35.92 -6.99 -24.18
CA MET A 607 -35.87 -7.84 -22.99
C MET A 607 -37.22 -8.45 -22.65
N LEU A 608 -37.18 -9.59 -21.94
CA LEU A 608 -38.35 -10.17 -21.27
C LEU A 608 -38.40 -9.74 -19.80
N LEU A 609 -39.49 -9.08 -19.39
CA LEU A 609 -39.70 -8.55 -18.05
C LEU A 609 -40.98 -9.14 -17.45
N ARG A 610 -40.90 -9.69 -16.24
CA ARG A 610 -42.07 -10.24 -15.54
C ARG A 610 -42.64 -9.19 -14.59
N GLY A 611 -43.76 -8.54 -14.95
CA GLY A 611 -44.52 -7.56 -14.16
C GLY A 611 -43.82 -6.99 -12.90
N ARG A 612 -44.43 -7.18 -11.73
CA ARG A 612 -43.87 -6.79 -10.42
C ARG A 612 -42.62 -7.53 -9.97
N ASN A 613 -42.25 -8.62 -10.63
CA ASN A 613 -41.08 -9.42 -10.27
C ASN A 613 -39.82 -8.96 -11.01
N THR A 614 -39.93 -8.10 -12.02
CA THR A 614 -38.84 -7.71 -12.92
C THR A 614 -38.12 -8.94 -13.51
N VAL A 615 -36.90 -9.22 -13.05
CA VAL A 615 -36.07 -10.39 -13.40
C VAL A 615 -35.79 -11.29 -12.18
N GLY A 616 -36.44 -11.02 -11.04
CA GLY A 616 -36.33 -11.79 -9.81
C GLY A 616 -37.47 -12.80 -9.61
N TYR A 617 -37.45 -13.44 -8.43
CA TYR A 617 -38.34 -14.56 -8.11
C TYR A 617 -39.46 -14.22 -7.13
N THR A 618 -39.47 -13.00 -6.58
CA THR A 618 -40.49 -12.50 -5.66
C THR A 618 -41.04 -11.16 -6.15
N PRO A 619 -42.30 -10.79 -5.82
CA PRO A 619 -42.80 -9.46 -6.11
C PRO A 619 -41.97 -8.39 -5.39
N TYR A 620 -41.72 -7.26 -6.06
CA TYR A 620 -41.02 -6.11 -5.50
C TYR A 620 -41.95 -4.90 -5.38
N PRO A 621 -41.62 -3.92 -4.51
CA PRO A 621 -42.26 -2.61 -4.52
C PRO A 621 -42.16 -1.94 -5.90
N ALA A 622 -43.13 -1.07 -6.22
CA ALA A 622 -43.19 -0.39 -7.50
C ALA A 622 -41.92 0.44 -7.76
N GLU A 623 -41.35 1.05 -6.72
CA GLU A 623 -40.13 1.86 -6.78
C GLU A 623 -38.93 1.05 -7.28
N VAL A 624 -38.84 -0.24 -6.92
CA VAL A 624 -37.79 -1.14 -7.43
C VAL A 624 -38.02 -1.43 -8.90
N THR A 625 -39.26 -1.61 -9.31
CA THR A 625 -39.62 -1.84 -10.73
C THR A 625 -39.28 -0.61 -11.57
N SER A 626 -39.66 0.59 -11.12
CA SER A 626 -39.35 1.86 -11.79
C SER A 626 -37.84 2.10 -11.89
N ALA A 627 -37.09 1.89 -10.79
CA ALA A 627 -35.64 2.05 -10.81
C ALA A 627 -34.96 1.03 -11.75
N PHE A 628 -35.41 -0.22 -11.75
CA PHE A 628 -34.88 -1.26 -12.64
C PHE A 628 -35.12 -0.94 -14.11
N VAL A 629 -36.35 -0.55 -14.46
CA VAL A 629 -36.71 -0.19 -15.84
C VAL A 629 -35.95 1.04 -16.32
N ALA A 630 -35.85 2.08 -15.49
CA ALA A 630 -35.10 3.29 -15.81
C ALA A 630 -33.62 2.97 -16.08
N GLU A 631 -33.00 2.12 -15.25
CA GLU A 631 -31.61 1.71 -15.43
C GLU A 631 -31.41 0.81 -16.67
N ALA A 632 -32.34 -0.11 -16.94
CA ALA A 632 -32.33 -0.95 -18.13
C ALA A 632 -32.47 -0.13 -19.43
N ALA A 633 -33.37 0.85 -19.45
CA ALA A 633 -33.54 1.76 -20.57
C ALA A 633 -32.28 2.62 -20.78
N ARG A 634 -31.70 3.15 -19.69
CA ARG A 634 -30.46 3.94 -19.73
C ARG A 634 -29.27 3.13 -20.26
N SER A 635 -29.14 1.87 -19.86
CA SER A 635 -28.08 0.96 -20.30
C SER A 635 -28.27 0.52 -21.75
N GLY A 636 -29.51 0.49 -22.24
CA GLY A 636 -29.81 0.44 -23.67
C GLY A 636 -30.85 -0.58 -24.13
N VAL A 637 -31.74 -1.04 -23.23
CA VAL A 637 -32.97 -1.75 -23.61
C VAL A 637 -33.95 -0.76 -24.25
N ASP A 638 -34.44 -1.09 -25.44
CA ASP A 638 -35.37 -0.26 -26.21
C ASP A 638 -36.80 -0.80 -26.19
N ILE A 639 -36.97 -2.13 -26.05
CA ILE A 639 -38.28 -2.80 -26.03
C ILE A 639 -38.38 -3.69 -24.79
N PHE A 640 -39.41 -3.46 -23.99
CA PHE A 640 -39.72 -4.26 -22.81
C PHE A 640 -40.93 -5.15 -23.11
N ARG A 641 -40.69 -6.45 -23.27
CA ARG A 641 -41.76 -7.47 -23.34
C ARG A 641 -42.22 -7.79 -21.93
N ILE A 642 -43.33 -7.19 -21.51
CA ILE A 642 -43.91 -7.33 -20.18
C ILE A 642 -44.93 -8.46 -20.19
N PHE A 643 -44.84 -9.38 -19.24
CA PHE A 643 -45.85 -10.43 -19.07
C PHE A 643 -46.11 -10.70 -17.58
N ASP A 644 -47.25 -11.31 -17.30
CA ASP A 644 -47.52 -12.00 -16.04
C ASP A 644 -47.77 -13.49 -16.29
N ALA A 645 -47.39 -14.33 -15.33
CA ALA A 645 -47.49 -15.78 -15.48
C ALA A 645 -48.94 -16.30 -15.45
N LEU A 646 -49.89 -15.50 -14.95
CA LEU A 646 -51.31 -15.81 -14.85
C LEU A 646 -52.18 -14.86 -15.70
N ASN A 647 -51.56 -14.06 -16.60
CA ASN A 647 -52.23 -13.02 -17.37
C ASN A 647 -52.94 -11.94 -16.51
N ASP A 648 -52.48 -11.68 -15.28
CA ASP A 648 -53.03 -10.61 -14.45
C ASP A 648 -52.44 -9.24 -14.85
N VAL A 649 -53.26 -8.40 -15.50
CA VAL A 649 -52.87 -7.05 -15.96
C VAL A 649 -52.48 -6.14 -14.81
N GLU A 650 -53.06 -6.30 -13.63
CA GLU A 650 -52.72 -5.48 -12.46
C GLU A 650 -51.30 -5.79 -11.94
N GLN A 651 -50.80 -7.01 -12.17
CA GLN A 651 -49.38 -7.33 -11.88
C GLN A 651 -48.43 -6.79 -12.95
N MET A 652 -48.92 -6.55 -14.16
CA MET A 652 -48.12 -5.97 -15.24
C MET A 652 -48.08 -4.43 -15.17
N ARG A 653 -49.14 -3.79 -14.67
CA ARG A 653 -49.34 -2.34 -14.65
C ARG A 653 -48.13 -1.55 -14.13
N PRO A 654 -47.48 -1.88 -13.00
CA PRO A 654 -46.31 -1.12 -12.53
C PRO A 654 -45.14 -1.12 -13.50
N ALA A 655 -44.91 -2.24 -14.22
CA ALA A 655 -43.87 -2.32 -15.22
C ALA A 655 -44.26 -1.55 -16.51
N ILE A 656 -45.54 -1.57 -16.88
CA ILE A 656 -46.06 -0.82 -18.04
C ILE A 656 -45.87 0.67 -17.79
N GLU A 657 -46.33 1.16 -16.64
CA GLU A 657 -46.20 2.56 -16.23
C GLU A 657 -44.73 3.00 -16.18
N ALA A 658 -43.86 2.20 -15.55
CA ALA A 658 -42.43 2.49 -15.50
C ALA A 658 -41.79 2.60 -16.90
N VAL A 659 -42.19 1.76 -17.86
CA VAL A 659 -41.67 1.82 -19.24
C VAL A 659 -42.21 3.06 -19.96
N LEU A 660 -43.50 3.39 -19.79
CA LEU A 660 -44.11 4.60 -20.35
C LEU A 660 -43.43 5.87 -19.84
N GLU A 661 -43.10 5.92 -18.54
CA GLU A 661 -42.40 7.04 -17.90
C GLU A 661 -41.00 7.31 -18.48
N THR A 662 -40.35 6.30 -19.09
CA THR A 662 -39.05 6.52 -19.76
C THR A 662 -39.15 7.46 -20.97
N GLY A 663 -40.34 7.56 -21.59
CA GLY A 663 -40.59 8.32 -22.82
C GLY A 663 -39.80 7.86 -24.05
N THR A 664 -38.98 6.82 -23.93
CA THR A 664 -37.98 6.43 -24.94
C THR A 664 -38.08 4.96 -25.33
N ALA A 665 -38.62 4.11 -24.46
CA ALA A 665 -38.75 2.67 -24.69
C ALA A 665 -40.18 2.23 -25.01
N VAL A 666 -40.30 1.10 -25.70
CA VAL A 666 -41.57 0.49 -26.10
C VAL A 666 -42.03 -0.51 -25.04
N ALA A 667 -43.21 -0.27 -24.47
CA ALA A 667 -43.97 -1.26 -23.70
C ALA A 667 -44.69 -2.23 -24.66
N GLU A 668 -44.12 -3.43 -24.84
CA GLU A 668 -44.75 -4.56 -25.54
C GLU A 668 -45.37 -5.47 -24.46
N VAL A 669 -46.69 -5.55 -24.38
CA VAL A 669 -47.36 -6.29 -23.31
C VAL A 669 -47.91 -7.60 -23.85
N ALA A 670 -47.55 -8.69 -23.20
CA ALA A 670 -47.79 -10.03 -23.68
C ALA A 670 -48.98 -10.69 -23.00
N VAL A 671 -49.81 -11.32 -23.82
CA VAL A 671 -50.78 -12.34 -23.42
C VAL A 671 -50.09 -13.69 -23.50
N CYS A 672 -50.04 -14.45 -22.41
CA CYS A 672 -49.60 -15.84 -22.45
C CYS A 672 -50.71 -16.73 -23.01
N TYR A 673 -50.42 -17.45 -24.09
CA TYR A 673 -51.38 -18.35 -24.73
C TYR A 673 -51.38 -19.73 -24.07
N THR A 674 -52.58 -20.27 -23.83
CA THR A 674 -52.86 -21.63 -23.36
C THR A 674 -54.22 -22.11 -23.89
N GLY A 675 -54.55 -23.38 -23.68
CA GLY A 675 -55.80 -23.96 -24.20
C GLY A 675 -55.74 -24.28 -25.69
N ASP A 676 -56.89 -24.64 -26.27
CA ASP A 676 -57.03 -25.00 -27.68
C ASP A 676 -58.28 -24.32 -28.29
N LEU A 677 -58.08 -23.20 -28.99
CA LEU A 677 -59.18 -22.47 -29.65
C LEU A 677 -59.88 -23.25 -30.76
N LEU A 678 -59.33 -24.39 -31.19
CA LEU A 678 -59.97 -25.30 -32.14
C LEU A 678 -60.83 -26.36 -31.46
N ASP A 679 -60.72 -26.52 -30.13
CA ASP A 679 -61.55 -27.45 -29.37
C ASP A 679 -62.91 -26.80 -29.08
N PRO A 680 -64.02 -27.32 -29.65
CA PRO A 680 -65.36 -26.79 -29.38
C PRO A 680 -65.79 -26.97 -27.91
N ALA A 681 -65.06 -27.74 -27.10
CA ALA A 681 -65.27 -27.88 -25.67
C ALA A 681 -64.44 -26.90 -24.80
N GLU A 682 -63.60 -26.06 -25.39
CA GLU A 682 -62.84 -25.03 -24.66
C GLU A 682 -63.79 -23.92 -24.17
N ASP A 683 -64.01 -23.84 -22.86
CA ASP A 683 -64.91 -22.90 -22.21
C ASP A 683 -64.22 -21.93 -21.24
N LEU A 684 -62.91 -22.09 -21.01
CA LEU A 684 -62.12 -21.24 -20.12
C LEU A 684 -61.29 -20.20 -20.89
N TYR A 685 -60.48 -20.66 -21.86
CA TYR A 685 -59.56 -19.82 -22.63
C TYR A 685 -60.12 -19.53 -24.03
N THR A 686 -61.31 -18.95 -24.07
CA THR A 686 -62.05 -18.66 -25.30
C THR A 686 -61.45 -17.46 -26.05
N LEU A 687 -61.90 -17.24 -27.30
CA LEU A 687 -61.54 -16.03 -28.05
C LEU A 687 -61.95 -14.76 -27.29
N ASP A 688 -63.13 -14.75 -26.67
CA ASP A 688 -63.62 -13.62 -25.89
C ASP A 688 -62.74 -13.33 -24.66
N TYR A 689 -62.20 -14.37 -24.00
CA TYR A 689 -61.22 -14.21 -22.93
C TYR A 689 -59.99 -13.44 -23.41
N TYR A 690 -59.41 -13.85 -24.54
CA TYR A 690 -58.22 -13.20 -25.09
C TYR A 690 -58.50 -11.79 -25.63
N LEU A 691 -59.67 -11.55 -26.21
CA LEU A 691 -60.08 -10.21 -26.67
C LEU A 691 -60.27 -9.26 -25.48
N SER A 692 -60.94 -9.69 -24.42
CA SER A 692 -61.11 -8.90 -23.18
C SER A 692 -59.75 -8.55 -22.57
N LEU A 693 -58.85 -9.52 -22.48
CA LEU A 693 -57.51 -9.30 -21.96
C LEU A 693 -56.70 -8.33 -22.83
N ALA A 694 -56.84 -8.43 -24.17
CA ALA A 694 -56.22 -7.48 -25.08
C ALA A 694 -56.74 -6.06 -24.87
N ASP A 695 -58.05 -5.88 -24.68
CA ASP A 695 -58.66 -4.58 -24.37
C ASP A 695 -58.12 -3.99 -23.05
N GLU A 696 -57.99 -4.82 -22.00
CA GLU A 696 -57.40 -4.41 -20.71
C GLU A 696 -55.93 -3.98 -20.85
N ILE A 697 -55.14 -4.74 -21.62
CA ILE A 697 -53.73 -4.43 -21.90
C ILE A 697 -53.60 -3.13 -22.68
N VAL A 698 -54.44 -2.91 -23.70
CA VAL A 698 -54.47 -1.65 -24.46
C VAL A 698 -54.85 -0.49 -23.54
N ALA A 699 -55.86 -0.67 -22.68
CA ALA A 699 -56.27 0.34 -21.71
C ALA A 699 -55.17 0.66 -20.68
N ALA A 700 -54.29 -0.29 -20.36
CA ALA A 700 -53.12 -0.08 -19.51
C ALA A 700 -51.98 0.71 -20.19
N GLY A 701 -52.09 1.02 -21.48
CA GLY A 701 -51.13 1.85 -22.21
C GLY A 701 -50.07 1.08 -22.99
N ALA A 702 -50.31 -0.20 -23.31
CA ALA A 702 -49.40 -0.97 -24.16
C ALA A 702 -49.23 -0.33 -25.55
N HIS A 703 -47.99 -0.21 -26.01
CA HIS A 703 -47.70 0.26 -27.36
C HIS A 703 -47.90 -0.86 -28.39
N VAL A 704 -47.47 -2.08 -28.02
CA VAL A 704 -47.54 -3.29 -28.84
C VAL A 704 -48.14 -4.42 -28.00
N LEU A 705 -49.06 -5.18 -28.60
CA LEU A 705 -49.58 -6.42 -28.00
C LEU A 705 -48.74 -7.60 -28.51
N ALA A 706 -48.30 -8.46 -27.61
CA ALA A 706 -47.62 -9.70 -27.96
C ALA A 706 -48.48 -10.91 -27.58
N ILE A 707 -48.44 -11.96 -28.40
CA ILE A 707 -48.96 -13.27 -28.03
C ILE A 707 -47.75 -14.14 -27.70
N LYS A 708 -47.61 -14.49 -26.43
CA LYS A 708 -46.53 -15.34 -25.93
C LYS A 708 -47.04 -16.77 -25.82
N ASP A 709 -46.85 -17.53 -26.88
CA ASP A 709 -47.04 -18.98 -26.85
C ASP A 709 -45.77 -19.67 -26.33
N MET A 710 -45.65 -19.73 -25.00
CA MET A 710 -44.46 -20.28 -24.33
C MET A 710 -44.30 -21.79 -24.48
N ALA A 711 -45.39 -22.51 -24.81
CA ALA A 711 -45.43 -23.96 -24.90
C ALA A 711 -45.57 -24.49 -26.34
N GLY A 712 -45.75 -23.62 -27.33
CA GLY A 712 -45.92 -24.01 -28.73
C GLY A 712 -47.27 -24.67 -28.98
N LEU A 713 -48.33 -24.19 -28.33
CA LEU A 713 -49.67 -24.75 -28.40
C LEU A 713 -50.52 -24.16 -29.52
N LEU A 714 -50.16 -22.96 -30.03
CA LEU A 714 -50.95 -22.27 -31.04
C LEU A 714 -50.82 -23.00 -32.39
N ARG A 715 -51.95 -23.44 -32.93
CA ARG A 715 -52.02 -24.18 -34.20
C ARG A 715 -52.35 -23.24 -35.37
N PRO A 716 -51.88 -23.58 -36.59
CA PRO A 716 -52.16 -22.82 -37.80
C PRO A 716 -53.63 -22.86 -38.23
#